data_AF-A0A914JAV5-F1
#
_entry.id   AF-A0A914JAV5-F1
#
_cell.length_a   1.000
_cell.length_b   1.000
_cell.length_c   1.000
_cell.angle_alpha   90.00
_cell.angle_beta   90.00
_cell.angle_gamma   90.00
#
_symmetry.space_group_name_H-M   'P 1'
#
loop_
_entity.id
_entity.type
_entity.pdbx_description
1 polymer ?
#
loop_
_entity_poly.entity_id
_entity_poly.type
_entity_poly.pdbx_seq_one_letter_code
_entity_poly.pdbx_strand_id
1 'polypeptide(L)'
;MGDLSPEEIRLFEAIDQKDYETVAELVENVNINCIDKSGMNPIDQACFRGDADIVRFLIENGGDVDNRKHPQGYTCLMFAALAGKPNICQMLLSAGARADAVNSIGKTASELAAFVGQHECVSVISSYIDAKEIERILHPQGDKSEEIYPKEFVTFIHDLTKTHDFHPVRIILNIMENAHVLEHEKKLLFVVDMLFERQLRTKESNESQSLKLWIILFILREVFKFVDSKKEENKEPKELLDIFMKNLLVQNPEDLIKKNSELLLRNAMPEQNQSFYQQYDPITGKMEWKVVENPTEDDEDMIIQIARSNFGDMIWDYDRNEKFSKGLKYFIEKLKKERKTGIHVVDIGTGTGLLSMMAAKHGADKVTAVEVFDPMAKTAEKIVKKNNLDGTIKVIHSRSTDVDERHVSEKGDIIVAEVFDTELIGEGALRSFKEGLQTFGKPGCRVVPSKGKIWICPIYSKEIQKFIKLPKKTMKAPFDDCPGTGAVFDVQFSEFPNEWFKVLAEPFVAFDFNFEDAESIIYKEQIIREFEAVTDGIFNTILFWWDLDMDGTGSNIISTIPEQFSDQAVWRDHWMQAIYFLPEPINVKEGDEVSVICAHDEYSLWFGIPDGKKKELTSSICSCQLHCTFSRYDFYRMNWMDENSRFINFIQNLCNGKTVVTFGDGSLISLYASKLAKIVYSIETGFSSARMIQGYAKMNSLTNIHVSDSIEKFYDRLKDEKNVIVLAEPFFSTSILPWHAMVRYLHLIEGIQNIFGNGMHLDIYPSKAKLLCMPVCFKHLWKIAAPVGIVDGFDLTDFDEICQKAREIADPIVEQHSLFEYPSVSTGEPIEILDFNDCKQVKKNIIRPVLPGTNALVFWVEYKLKSSKEEIKLSNGLLEESKIGKILKWNPGYRQGVYFIPKSDIEKIKGIRVEVNSGEIDLDFKFESIF
;
A
#
# COMPACT_ATOMS: atom_id res chain seq x y z
N MET A 1 -15.97 15.63 -48.43
CA MET A 1 -16.88 16.49 -47.65
C MET A 1 -17.97 16.90 -48.61
N GLY A 2 -19.19 16.37 -48.42
CA GLY A 2 -20.33 16.74 -49.26
C GLY A 2 -20.87 18.08 -48.79
N ASP A 3 -21.35 18.91 -49.72
CA ASP A 3 -22.08 20.13 -49.37
C ASP A 3 -23.40 19.72 -48.70
N LEU A 4 -23.58 20.10 -47.43
CA LEU A 4 -24.83 19.89 -46.70
C LEU A 4 -25.98 20.63 -47.40
N SER A 5 -27.16 20.04 -47.42
CA SER A 5 -28.37 20.72 -47.89
C SER A 5 -28.73 21.88 -46.94
N PRO A 6 -29.49 22.89 -47.40
CA PRO A 6 -29.98 23.96 -46.52
C PRO A 6 -30.78 23.42 -45.30
N GLU A 7 -31.48 22.30 -45.47
CA GLU A 7 -32.27 21.66 -44.41
C GLU A 7 -31.36 20.90 -43.42
N GLU A 8 -30.27 20.29 -43.88
CA GLU A 8 -29.27 19.67 -43.01
C GLU A 8 -28.48 20.72 -42.20
N ILE A 9 -28.16 21.87 -42.80
CA ILE A 9 -27.57 23.01 -42.07
C ILE A 9 -28.53 23.49 -40.98
N ARG A 10 -29.82 23.65 -41.32
CA ARG A 10 -30.87 24.04 -40.37
C ARG A 10 -31.04 23.01 -39.25
N LEU A 11 -30.86 21.72 -39.52
CA LEU A 11 -30.88 20.67 -38.50
C LEU A 11 -29.75 20.87 -37.48
N PHE A 12 -28.51 21.10 -37.93
CA PHE A 12 -27.38 21.37 -37.02
C PHE A 12 -27.57 22.66 -36.22
N GLU A 13 -28.14 23.71 -36.82
CA GLU A 13 -28.49 24.96 -36.12
C GLU A 13 -29.58 24.74 -35.06
N ALA A 14 -30.60 23.93 -35.36
CA ALA A 14 -31.68 23.60 -34.41
C ALA A 14 -31.15 22.79 -33.21
N ILE A 15 -30.24 21.84 -33.44
CA ILE A 15 -29.55 21.10 -32.36
C ILE A 15 -28.70 22.04 -31.50
N ASP A 16 -28.02 23.02 -32.11
CA ASP A 16 -27.24 24.01 -31.38
C ASP A 16 -28.09 24.88 -30.46
N GLN A 17 -29.29 25.24 -30.92
CA GLN A 17 -30.27 26.05 -30.20
C GLN A 17 -31.14 25.24 -29.23
N LYS A 18 -31.00 23.91 -29.20
CA LYS A 18 -31.85 22.98 -28.43
C LYS A 18 -33.33 23.07 -28.79
N ASP A 19 -33.61 23.35 -30.06
CA ASP A 19 -34.97 23.43 -30.59
C ASP A 19 -35.46 22.04 -31.02
N TYR A 20 -36.04 21.31 -30.06
CA TYR A 20 -36.57 19.96 -30.28
C TYR A 20 -37.66 19.92 -31.36
N GLU A 21 -38.52 20.95 -31.44
CA GLU A 21 -39.64 20.99 -32.38
C GLU A 21 -39.15 21.09 -33.82
N THR A 22 -38.18 21.96 -34.07
CA THR A 22 -37.53 22.08 -35.38
C THR A 22 -36.69 20.84 -35.71
N VAL A 23 -36.02 20.21 -34.73
CA VAL A 23 -35.31 18.93 -34.95
C VAL A 23 -36.31 17.84 -35.37
N ALA A 24 -37.45 17.73 -34.69
CA ALA A 24 -38.48 16.74 -35.01
C ALA A 24 -39.08 16.94 -36.41
N GLU A 25 -39.33 18.19 -36.83
CA GLU A 25 -39.82 18.51 -38.18
C GLU A 25 -38.82 18.13 -39.27
N LEU A 26 -37.53 18.38 -39.04
CA LEU A 26 -36.49 18.22 -40.07
C LEU A 26 -36.03 16.78 -40.25
N VAL A 27 -35.98 15.98 -39.18
CA VAL A 27 -35.47 14.59 -39.20
C VAL A 27 -36.22 13.69 -40.18
N GLU A 28 -37.50 13.95 -40.47
CA GLU A 28 -38.28 13.17 -41.44
C GLU A 28 -37.82 13.38 -42.90
N ASN A 29 -37.16 14.50 -43.21
CA ASN A 29 -36.89 14.95 -44.59
C ASN A 29 -35.40 15.07 -44.92
N VAL A 30 -34.51 14.81 -43.96
CA VAL A 30 -33.06 14.95 -44.13
C VAL A 30 -32.33 13.65 -43.78
N ASN A 31 -31.08 13.52 -44.25
CA ASN A 31 -30.22 12.43 -43.81
C ASN A 31 -29.75 12.72 -42.37
N ILE A 32 -30.34 12.03 -41.39
CA ILE A 32 -30.00 12.14 -39.95
C ILE A 32 -28.53 11.77 -39.64
N ASN A 33 -27.83 11.12 -40.56
CA ASN A 33 -26.42 10.73 -40.45
C ASN A 33 -25.51 11.54 -41.39
N CYS A 34 -25.95 12.75 -41.81
CA CYS A 34 -25.12 13.72 -42.50
C CYS A 34 -23.92 14.14 -41.62
N ILE A 35 -22.87 14.69 -42.23
CA ILE A 35 -21.66 15.11 -41.51
C ILE A 35 -21.35 16.56 -41.84
N ASP A 36 -21.07 17.36 -40.82
CA ASP A 36 -20.69 18.76 -40.97
C ASP A 36 -19.24 18.93 -41.45
N LYS A 37 -18.77 20.19 -41.51
CA LYS A 37 -17.39 20.50 -41.92
C LYS A 37 -16.33 20.02 -40.91
N SER A 38 -16.71 19.81 -39.65
CA SER A 38 -15.84 19.26 -38.62
C SER A 38 -15.82 17.72 -38.61
N GLY A 39 -16.77 17.10 -39.30
CA GLY A 39 -16.95 15.65 -39.39
C GLY A 39 -17.83 15.08 -38.28
N MET A 40 -18.59 15.92 -37.58
CA MET A 40 -19.62 15.53 -36.62
C MET A 40 -20.94 15.24 -37.35
N ASN A 41 -21.65 14.20 -36.92
CA ASN A 41 -23.05 14.00 -37.30
C ASN A 41 -24.00 14.67 -36.29
N PRO A 42 -25.32 14.77 -36.59
CA PRO A 42 -26.30 15.39 -35.69
C PRO A 42 -26.28 14.83 -34.27
N ILE A 43 -26.08 13.52 -34.09
CA ILE A 43 -26.02 12.89 -32.76
C ILE A 43 -24.71 13.21 -32.01
N ASP A 44 -23.57 13.33 -32.70
CA ASP A 44 -22.30 13.78 -32.10
C ASP A 44 -22.45 15.19 -31.50
N GLN A 45 -23.07 16.11 -32.25
CA GLN A 45 -23.31 17.47 -31.77
C GLN A 45 -24.30 17.49 -30.59
N ALA A 46 -25.38 16.70 -30.66
CA ALA A 46 -26.33 16.58 -29.55
C ALA A 46 -25.68 15.99 -28.28
N CYS A 47 -24.79 15.00 -28.43
CA CYS A 47 -24.02 14.41 -27.33
C CYS A 47 -23.04 15.41 -26.70
N PHE A 48 -22.33 16.19 -27.51
CA PHE A 48 -21.43 17.23 -27.03
C PHE A 48 -22.16 18.38 -26.33
N ARG A 49 -23.34 18.77 -26.84
CA ARG A 49 -24.23 19.77 -26.19
C ARG A 49 -24.94 19.25 -24.94
N GLY A 50 -24.97 17.93 -24.80
CA GLY A 50 -25.53 17.24 -23.65
C GLY A 50 -27.05 17.30 -23.55
N ASP A 51 -27.73 17.28 -24.70
CA ASP A 51 -29.19 17.32 -24.77
C ASP A 51 -29.77 15.90 -24.88
N ALA A 52 -30.25 15.37 -23.74
CA ALA A 52 -30.70 13.98 -23.67
C ALA A 52 -31.98 13.70 -24.48
N ASP A 53 -32.86 14.69 -24.64
CA ASP A 53 -34.13 14.51 -25.34
C ASP A 53 -33.91 14.47 -26.85
N ILE A 54 -33.05 15.36 -27.36
CA ILE A 54 -32.62 15.32 -28.76
C ILE A 54 -31.82 14.04 -29.04
N VAL A 55 -30.88 13.64 -28.17
CA VAL A 55 -30.15 12.38 -28.37
C VAL A 55 -31.10 11.17 -28.40
N ARG A 56 -32.09 11.11 -27.50
CA ARG A 56 -33.09 10.03 -27.50
C ARG A 56 -33.84 9.98 -28.83
N PHE A 57 -34.35 11.13 -29.27
CA PHE A 57 -35.12 11.24 -30.49
C PHE A 57 -34.29 10.86 -31.73
N LEU A 58 -33.03 11.29 -31.79
CA LEU A 58 -32.13 10.94 -32.90
C LEU A 58 -31.84 9.43 -32.91
N ILE A 59 -31.64 8.79 -31.76
CA ILE A 59 -31.45 7.32 -31.66
C ILE A 59 -32.71 6.59 -32.16
N GLU A 60 -33.90 7.00 -31.71
CA GLU A 60 -35.18 6.40 -32.09
C GLU A 60 -35.47 6.50 -33.59
N ASN A 61 -34.96 7.54 -34.26
CA ASN A 61 -35.09 7.77 -35.69
C ASN A 61 -33.90 7.25 -36.53
N GLY A 62 -33.04 6.39 -35.95
CA GLY A 62 -31.98 5.70 -36.71
C GLY A 62 -30.64 6.44 -36.80
N GLY A 63 -30.35 7.33 -35.85
CA GLY A 63 -29.03 7.95 -35.69
C GLY A 63 -27.94 6.91 -35.38
N ASP A 64 -26.81 6.99 -36.09
CA ASP A 64 -25.68 6.07 -35.96
C ASP A 64 -24.82 6.41 -34.73
N VAL A 65 -24.94 5.58 -33.68
CA VAL A 65 -24.23 5.71 -32.40
C VAL A 65 -22.79 5.13 -32.40
N ASP A 66 -22.32 4.54 -33.50
CA ASP A 66 -20.93 4.06 -33.64
C ASP A 66 -20.30 4.59 -34.94
N ASN A 67 -20.71 5.78 -35.37
CA ASN A 67 -20.12 6.47 -36.51
C ASN A 67 -18.65 6.84 -36.22
N ARG A 68 -17.72 6.36 -37.05
CA ARG A 68 -16.27 6.57 -36.91
C ARG A 68 -15.67 7.43 -38.00
N LYS A 69 -16.50 8.22 -38.69
CA LYS A 69 -16.06 9.07 -39.81
C LYS A 69 -15.45 10.40 -39.37
N HIS A 70 -15.48 10.73 -38.07
CA HIS A 70 -14.83 11.93 -37.55
C HIS A 70 -13.31 11.90 -37.84
N PRO A 71 -12.70 12.98 -38.35
CA PRO A 71 -11.28 12.99 -38.78
C PRO A 71 -10.27 12.57 -37.71
N GLN A 72 -10.61 12.77 -36.44
CA GLN A 72 -9.77 12.39 -35.29
C GLN A 72 -10.22 11.09 -34.61
N GLY A 73 -11.21 10.39 -35.18
CA GLY A 73 -11.73 9.12 -34.65
C GLY A 73 -12.59 9.23 -33.40
N TYR A 74 -13.18 10.40 -33.11
CA TYR A 74 -14.12 10.55 -31.99
C TYR A 74 -15.46 9.87 -32.33
N THR A 75 -16.06 9.22 -31.33
CA THR A 75 -17.42 8.68 -31.39
C THR A 75 -18.37 9.52 -30.54
N CYS A 76 -19.67 9.38 -30.75
CA CYS A 76 -20.68 10.06 -29.93
C CYS A 76 -20.56 9.73 -28.42
N LEU A 77 -20.12 8.51 -28.07
CA LEU A 77 -19.85 8.11 -26.68
C LEU A 77 -18.68 8.91 -26.09
N MET A 78 -17.63 9.18 -26.88
CA MET A 78 -16.52 10.03 -26.45
C MET A 78 -16.95 11.49 -26.28
N PHE A 79 -17.81 12.01 -27.17
CA PHE A 79 -18.36 13.36 -27.01
C PHE A 79 -19.24 13.50 -25.76
N ALA A 80 -20.09 12.51 -25.48
CA ALA A 80 -20.90 12.47 -24.26
C ALA A 80 -20.03 12.37 -22.98
N ALA A 81 -18.97 11.56 -23.04
CA ALA A 81 -18.00 11.38 -21.96
C ALA A 81 -17.22 12.67 -21.66
N LEU A 82 -16.74 13.37 -22.70
CA LEU A 82 -16.08 14.67 -22.56
C LEU A 82 -17.02 15.76 -22.04
N ALA A 83 -18.29 15.71 -22.43
CA ALA A 83 -19.32 16.65 -21.98
C ALA A 83 -19.84 16.36 -20.55
N GLY A 84 -19.38 15.27 -19.91
CA GLY A 84 -19.78 14.91 -18.56
C GLY A 84 -21.24 14.50 -18.44
N LYS A 85 -21.76 13.75 -19.43
CA LYS A 85 -23.18 13.38 -19.51
C LYS A 85 -23.38 11.86 -19.31
N PRO A 86 -23.45 11.36 -18.07
CA PRO A 86 -23.55 9.92 -17.79
C PRO A 86 -24.85 9.31 -18.33
N ASN A 87 -25.97 10.04 -18.24
CA ASN A 87 -27.26 9.56 -18.79
C ASN A 87 -27.21 9.36 -20.31
N ILE A 88 -26.50 10.23 -21.02
CA ILE A 88 -26.31 10.11 -22.48
C ILE A 88 -25.35 8.95 -22.78
N CYS A 89 -24.27 8.80 -22.03
CA CYS A 89 -23.38 7.64 -22.14
C CYS A 89 -24.15 6.32 -22.00
N GLN A 90 -25.03 6.23 -21.00
CA GLN A 90 -25.88 5.06 -20.77
C GLN A 90 -26.85 4.79 -21.93
N MET A 91 -27.46 5.84 -22.49
CA MET A 91 -28.35 5.72 -23.65
C MET A 91 -27.61 5.22 -24.89
N LEU A 92 -26.43 5.79 -25.17
CA LEU A 92 -25.59 5.40 -26.31
C LEU A 92 -25.12 3.95 -26.19
N LEU A 93 -24.62 3.54 -25.02
CA LEU A 93 -24.22 2.17 -24.75
C LEU A 93 -25.40 1.20 -24.94
N SER A 94 -26.59 1.58 -24.47
CA SER A 94 -27.83 0.79 -24.66
C SER A 94 -28.30 0.73 -26.12
N ALA A 95 -27.94 1.71 -26.93
CA ALA A 95 -28.17 1.71 -28.38
C ALA A 95 -27.07 0.96 -29.17
N GLY A 96 -26.06 0.40 -28.49
CA GLY A 96 -24.99 -0.39 -29.10
C GLY A 96 -23.69 0.35 -29.40
N ALA A 97 -23.47 1.53 -28.80
CA ALA A 97 -22.18 2.22 -28.90
C ALA A 97 -21.05 1.39 -28.27
N ARG A 98 -19.89 1.35 -28.93
CA ARG A 98 -18.74 0.57 -28.48
C ARG A 98 -17.92 1.31 -27.42
N ALA A 99 -17.88 0.75 -26.21
CA ALA A 99 -17.07 1.28 -25.10
C ALA A 99 -15.55 1.17 -25.35
N ASP A 100 -15.11 0.17 -26.13
CA ASP A 100 -13.71 -0.13 -26.44
C ASP A 100 -13.16 0.61 -27.67
N ALA A 101 -13.97 1.46 -28.30
CA ALA A 101 -13.52 2.26 -29.44
C ALA A 101 -12.46 3.27 -28.99
N VAL A 102 -11.39 3.42 -29.78
CA VAL A 102 -10.30 4.38 -29.50
C VAL A 102 -10.23 5.45 -30.59
N ASN A 103 -9.94 6.69 -30.18
CA ASN A 103 -9.68 7.79 -31.12
C ASN A 103 -8.25 7.75 -31.68
N SER A 104 -7.88 8.74 -32.48
CA SER A 104 -6.56 8.84 -33.13
C SER A 104 -5.35 8.92 -32.18
N ILE A 105 -5.57 9.22 -30.88
CA ILE A 105 -4.52 9.20 -29.85
C ILE A 105 -4.58 7.94 -28.98
N GLY A 106 -5.38 6.95 -29.37
CA GLY A 106 -5.48 5.65 -28.68
C GLY A 106 -6.30 5.70 -27.39
N LYS A 107 -7.20 6.67 -27.22
CA LYS A 107 -8.01 6.84 -26.00
C LYS A 107 -9.46 6.42 -26.20
N THR A 108 -10.00 5.66 -25.24
CA THR A 108 -11.40 5.27 -25.12
C THR A 108 -12.26 6.39 -24.52
N ALA A 109 -13.58 6.24 -24.60
CA ALA A 109 -14.50 7.20 -23.98
C ALA A 109 -14.33 7.29 -22.44
N SER A 110 -14.07 6.16 -21.77
CA SER A 110 -13.83 6.12 -20.32
C SER A 110 -12.54 6.87 -19.96
N GLU A 111 -11.44 6.64 -20.70
CA GLU A 111 -10.18 7.35 -20.47
C GLU A 111 -10.28 8.86 -20.74
N LEU A 112 -11.08 9.27 -21.74
CA LEU A 112 -11.34 10.68 -22.00
C LEU A 112 -12.16 11.32 -20.88
N ALA A 113 -13.19 10.65 -20.37
CA ALA A 113 -13.93 11.09 -19.19
C ALA A 113 -13.00 11.22 -17.97
N ALA A 114 -12.11 10.26 -17.74
CA ALA A 114 -11.14 10.32 -16.66
C ALA A 114 -10.17 11.50 -16.81
N PHE A 115 -9.71 11.77 -18.04
CA PHE A 115 -8.81 12.89 -18.35
C PHE A 115 -9.43 14.26 -18.00
N VAL A 116 -10.74 14.42 -18.18
CA VAL A 116 -11.47 15.66 -17.85
C VAL A 116 -12.16 15.63 -16.48
N GLY A 117 -11.93 14.59 -15.66
CA GLY A 117 -12.48 14.47 -14.30
C GLY A 117 -13.96 14.11 -14.20
N GLN A 118 -14.54 13.48 -15.22
CA GLN A 118 -15.96 13.11 -15.30
C GLN A 118 -16.20 11.71 -14.72
N HIS A 119 -16.10 11.59 -13.39
CA HIS A 119 -16.10 10.30 -12.67
C HIS A 119 -17.37 9.47 -12.90
N GLU A 120 -18.54 10.09 -12.99
CA GLU A 120 -19.81 9.38 -13.24
C GLU A 120 -19.84 8.75 -14.64
N CYS A 121 -19.24 9.41 -15.64
CA CYS A 121 -19.15 8.85 -17.00
C CYS A 121 -18.19 7.66 -17.04
N VAL A 122 -17.05 7.75 -16.33
CA VAL A 122 -16.11 6.63 -16.16
C VAL A 122 -16.82 5.42 -15.56
N SER A 123 -17.61 5.65 -14.49
CA SER A 123 -18.36 4.59 -13.81
C SER A 123 -19.40 3.94 -14.73
N VAL A 124 -20.21 4.74 -15.43
CA VAL A 124 -21.24 4.24 -16.36
C VAL A 124 -20.63 3.44 -17.51
N ILE A 125 -19.55 3.95 -18.11
CA ILE A 125 -18.91 3.30 -19.27
C ILE A 125 -18.21 2.00 -18.84
N SER A 126 -17.47 2.04 -17.73
CA SER A 126 -16.69 0.88 -17.27
C SER A 126 -17.58 -0.20 -16.67
N SER A 127 -18.75 0.13 -16.13
CA SER A 127 -19.67 -0.84 -15.52
C SER A 127 -20.67 -1.46 -16.51
N TYR A 128 -20.60 -1.11 -17.79
CA TYR A 128 -21.59 -1.54 -18.79
C TYR A 128 -21.24 -2.90 -19.41
N ILE A 129 -22.17 -3.85 -19.31
CA ILE A 129 -22.09 -5.16 -19.97
C ILE A 129 -23.17 -5.20 -21.06
N ASP A 130 -22.78 -5.52 -22.30
CA ASP A 130 -23.69 -5.59 -23.45
C ASP A 130 -24.62 -6.80 -23.32
N ALA A 131 -25.92 -6.62 -23.57
CA ALA A 131 -26.90 -7.71 -23.62
C ALA A 131 -26.47 -8.86 -24.56
N LYS A 132 -25.78 -8.56 -25.66
CA LYS A 132 -25.26 -9.57 -26.59
C LYS A 132 -24.22 -10.47 -25.95
N GLU A 133 -23.46 -9.97 -24.97
CA GLU A 133 -22.52 -10.79 -24.23
C GLU A 133 -23.26 -11.81 -23.35
N ILE A 134 -24.32 -11.37 -22.69
CA ILE A 134 -25.21 -12.22 -21.87
C ILE A 134 -25.87 -13.27 -22.76
N GLU A 135 -26.40 -12.87 -23.92
CA GLU A 135 -26.97 -13.78 -24.92
C GLU A 135 -25.94 -14.81 -25.42
N ARG A 136 -24.67 -14.42 -25.66
CA ARG A 136 -23.62 -15.38 -26.04
C ARG A 136 -23.31 -16.41 -24.96
N ILE A 137 -23.43 -16.05 -23.68
CA ILE A 137 -23.20 -16.98 -22.56
C ILE A 137 -24.42 -17.90 -22.40
N LEU A 138 -25.63 -17.36 -22.51
CA LEU A 138 -26.88 -18.13 -22.41
C LEU A 138 -27.07 -19.07 -23.60
N HIS A 139 -26.78 -18.59 -24.80
CA HIS A 139 -27.00 -19.26 -26.09
C HIS A 139 -25.73 -19.30 -26.94
N PRO A 140 -24.71 -20.13 -26.60
CA PRO A 140 -23.42 -20.16 -27.30
C PRO A 140 -23.51 -20.49 -28.79
N GLN A 141 -24.58 -21.17 -29.22
CA GLN A 141 -24.84 -21.52 -30.64
C GLN A 141 -26.02 -20.72 -31.24
N GLY A 142 -26.42 -19.61 -30.62
CA GLY A 142 -27.59 -18.83 -31.01
C GLY A 142 -28.88 -19.66 -30.94
N ASP A 143 -29.76 -19.54 -31.94
CA ASP A 143 -31.03 -20.27 -32.04
C ASP A 143 -30.89 -21.81 -32.09
N LYS A 144 -29.66 -22.33 -32.23
CA LYS A 144 -29.36 -23.76 -32.25
C LYS A 144 -28.89 -24.30 -30.90
N SER A 145 -28.85 -23.46 -29.86
CA SER A 145 -28.45 -23.86 -28.52
C SER A 145 -29.45 -24.88 -27.96
N GLU A 146 -28.96 -25.85 -27.19
CA GLU A 146 -29.79 -26.93 -26.61
C GLU A 146 -30.85 -26.39 -25.64
N GLU A 147 -30.58 -25.25 -25.01
CA GLU A 147 -31.50 -24.54 -24.13
C GLU A 147 -31.71 -23.11 -24.64
N ILE A 148 -32.98 -22.70 -24.76
CA ILE A 148 -33.36 -21.34 -25.14
C ILE A 148 -34.15 -20.72 -24.00
N TYR A 149 -33.56 -19.69 -23.40
CA TYR A 149 -34.18 -18.90 -22.32
C TYR A 149 -35.08 -17.77 -22.85
N PRO A 150 -36.14 -17.39 -22.11
CA PRO A 150 -37.02 -16.28 -22.47
C PRO A 150 -36.27 -14.94 -22.54
N LYS A 151 -36.77 -14.01 -23.36
CA LYS A 151 -36.18 -12.66 -23.50
C LYS A 151 -36.25 -11.88 -22.19
N GLU A 152 -37.28 -12.12 -21.40
CA GLU A 152 -37.47 -11.56 -20.06
C GLU A 152 -36.34 -11.98 -19.11
N PHE A 153 -35.84 -13.21 -19.22
CA PHE A 153 -34.72 -13.71 -18.42
C PHE A 153 -33.38 -13.06 -18.80
N VAL A 154 -33.13 -12.89 -20.12
CA VAL A 154 -31.96 -12.15 -20.62
C VAL A 154 -32.01 -10.70 -20.14
N THR A 155 -33.19 -10.08 -20.23
CA THR A 155 -33.43 -8.69 -19.80
C THR A 155 -33.19 -8.54 -18.31
N PHE A 156 -33.66 -9.47 -17.49
CA PHE A 156 -33.42 -9.47 -16.05
C PHE A 156 -31.93 -9.51 -15.71
N ILE A 157 -31.15 -10.41 -16.32
CA ILE A 157 -29.69 -10.52 -16.08
C ILE A 157 -28.99 -9.22 -16.49
N HIS A 158 -29.38 -8.67 -17.64
CA HIS A 158 -28.84 -7.42 -18.13
C HIS A 158 -29.14 -6.24 -17.19
N ASP A 159 -30.37 -6.12 -16.70
CA ASP A 159 -30.75 -5.08 -15.73
C ASP A 159 -30.01 -5.25 -14.40
N LEU A 160 -29.80 -6.50 -13.96
CA LEU A 160 -29.02 -6.82 -12.78
C LEU A 160 -27.55 -6.42 -12.93
N THR A 161 -26.95 -6.58 -14.12
CA THR A 161 -25.57 -6.13 -14.38
C THR A 161 -25.45 -4.60 -14.45
N LYS A 162 -26.52 -3.90 -14.85
CA LYS A 162 -26.57 -2.44 -14.99
C LYS A 162 -26.88 -1.70 -13.69
N THR A 163 -27.57 -2.32 -12.74
CA THR A 163 -28.02 -1.62 -11.52
C THR A 163 -26.85 -1.02 -10.74
N HIS A 164 -26.95 0.24 -10.31
CA HIS A 164 -26.00 0.83 -9.35
C HIS A 164 -26.43 0.59 -7.90
N ASP A 165 -27.68 0.16 -7.70
CA ASP A 165 -28.23 -0.24 -6.40
C ASP A 165 -28.31 -1.77 -6.34
N PHE A 166 -27.25 -2.36 -5.79
CA PHE A 166 -27.12 -3.79 -5.56
C PHE A 166 -27.28 -4.13 -4.06
N HIS A 167 -28.01 -3.29 -3.32
CA HIS A 167 -28.37 -3.59 -1.94
C HIS A 167 -29.14 -4.93 -1.88
N PRO A 168 -28.88 -5.84 -0.92
CA PRO A 168 -29.49 -7.17 -0.87
C PRO A 168 -31.03 -7.15 -1.00
N VAL A 169 -31.68 -6.25 -0.27
CA VAL A 169 -33.14 -6.04 -0.34
C VAL A 169 -33.60 -5.63 -1.74
N ARG A 170 -32.85 -4.77 -2.44
CA ARG A 170 -33.22 -4.33 -3.79
C ARG A 170 -33.13 -5.48 -4.78
N ILE A 171 -32.08 -6.31 -4.68
CA ILE A 171 -31.93 -7.52 -5.49
C ILE A 171 -33.08 -8.49 -5.25
N ILE A 172 -33.46 -8.71 -3.99
CA ILE A 172 -34.59 -9.58 -3.63
C ILE A 172 -35.90 -9.04 -4.20
N LEU A 173 -36.17 -7.74 -4.10
CA LEU A 173 -37.35 -7.11 -4.71
C LEU A 173 -37.39 -7.29 -6.22
N ASN A 174 -36.26 -7.13 -6.90
CA ASN A 174 -36.16 -7.35 -8.35
C ASN A 174 -36.48 -8.81 -8.73
N ILE A 175 -36.04 -9.78 -7.90
CA ILE A 175 -36.40 -11.20 -8.08
C ILE A 175 -37.90 -11.42 -7.83
N MET A 176 -38.50 -10.77 -6.82
CA MET A 176 -39.93 -10.87 -6.53
C MET A 176 -40.81 -10.33 -7.68
N GLU A 177 -40.37 -9.24 -8.31
CA GLU A 177 -41.00 -8.66 -9.50
C GLU A 177 -40.85 -9.58 -10.73
N ASN A 178 -39.78 -10.38 -10.78
CA ASN A 178 -39.44 -11.30 -11.88
C ASN A 178 -39.43 -12.78 -11.42
N ALA A 179 -40.49 -13.22 -10.74
CA ALA A 179 -40.53 -14.53 -10.08
C ALA A 179 -40.22 -15.75 -11.00
N HIS A 180 -40.41 -15.63 -12.31
CA HIS A 180 -40.04 -16.64 -13.31
C HIS A 180 -38.53 -16.97 -13.32
N VAL A 181 -37.68 -16.04 -12.85
CA VAL A 181 -36.22 -16.23 -12.71
C VAL A 181 -35.87 -17.40 -11.79
N LEU A 182 -36.72 -17.70 -10.80
CA LEU A 182 -36.51 -18.80 -9.85
C LEU A 182 -36.54 -20.17 -10.52
N GLU A 183 -37.17 -20.31 -11.69
CA GLU A 183 -37.18 -21.55 -12.48
C GLU A 183 -35.82 -21.82 -13.16
N HIS A 184 -34.92 -20.83 -13.18
CA HIS A 184 -33.65 -20.85 -13.88
C HIS A 184 -32.46 -20.49 -12.97
N GLU A 185 -32.59 -20.70 -11.65
CA GLU A 185 -31.63 -20.28 -10.62
C GLU A 185 -30.18 -20.70 -10.92
N LYS A 186 -29.96 -21.96 -11.34
CA LYS A 186 -28.63 -22.50 -11.64
C LYS A 186 -27.99 -21.81 -12.83
N LYS A 187 -28.79 -21.51 -13.86
CA LYS A 187 -28.29 -20.83 -15.06
C LYS A 187 -28.00 -19.36 -14.76
N LEU A 188 -28.85 -18.70 -13.97
CA LEU A 188 -28.60 -17.33 -13.52
C LEU A 188 -27.26 -17.24 -12.78
N LEU A 189 -27.04 -18.10 -11.78
CA LEU A 189 -25.78 -18.14 -11.04
C LEU A 189 -24.59 -18.37 -11.97
N PHE A 190 -24.67 -19.35 -12.88
CA PHE A 190 -23.62 -19.62 -13.85
C PHE A 190 -23.30 -18.42 -14.75
N VAL A 191 -24.31 -17.71 -15.25
CA VAL A 191 -24.10 -16.56 -16.14
C VAL A 191 -23.45 -15.40 -15.39
N VAL A 192 -23.92 -15.09 -14.17
CA VAL A 192 -23.34 -14.02 -13.35
C VAL A 192 -21.90 -14.37 -12.95
N ASP A 193 -21.61 -15.63 -12.62
CA ASP A 193 -20.27 -16.14 -12.31
C ASP A 193 -19.33 -16.05 -13.53
N MET A 194 -19.81 -16.44 -14.72
CA MET A 194 -19.06 -16.28 -15.98
C MET A 194 -18.79 -14.82 -16.34
N LEU A 195 -19.74 -13.92 -16.07
CA LEU A 195 -19.55 -12.48 -16.28
C LEU A 195 -18.52 -11.94 -15.28
N PHE A 196 -18.59 -12.34 -14.02
CA PHE A 196 -17.60 -12.02 -12.99
C PHE A 196 -16.19 -12.43 -13.40
N GLU A 197 -16.00 -13.70 -13.76
CA GLU A 197 -14.70 -14.24 -14.20
C GLU A 197 -14.16 -13.53 -15.44
N ARG A 198 -15.03 -13.16 -16.38
CA ARG A 198 -14.62 -12.41 -17.56
C ARG A 198 -14.14 -11.00 -17.22
N GLN A 199 -14.83 -10.28 -16.33
CA GLN A 199 -14.40 -8.95 -15.90
C GLN A 199 -13.06 -8.98 -15.14
N LEU A 200 -12.76 -10.10 -14.47
CA LEU A 200 -11.49 -10.30 -13.77
C LEU A 200 -10.32 -10.62 -14.73
N ARG A 201 -10.60 -11.36 -15.81
CA ARG A 201 -9.58 -11.90 -16.75
C ARG A 201 -9.35 -11.04 -18.00
N THR A 202 -9.92 -9.84 -18.09
CA THR A 202 -9.64 -8.91 -19.20
C THR A 202 -8.22 -8.35 -19.14
N LYS A 203 -7.71 -7.88 -20.29
CA LYS A 203 -6.36 -7.30 -20.45
C LYS A 203 -6.09 -6.14 -19.47
N GLU A 204 -7.13 -5.39 -19.13
CA GLU A 204 -7.20 -4.51 -17.97
C GLU A 204 -8.34 -5.05 -17.10
N SER A 205 -8.04 -5.49 -15.87
CA SER A 205 -9.05 -6.04 -14.97
C SER A 205 -10.03 -4.94 -14.55
N ASN A 206 -11.32 -5.23 -14.63
CA ASN A 206 -12.38 -4.32 -14.18
C ASN A 206 -12.79 -4.65 -12.75
N GLU A 207 -11.89 -4.38 -11.80
CA GLU A 207 -12.00 -4.78 -10.39
C GLU A 207 -13.30 -4.28 -9.72
N SER A 208 -13.73 -3.07 -10.07
CA SER A 208 -14.96 -2.50 -9.53
C SER A 208 -16.20 -3.27 -9.99
N GLN A 209 -16.24 -3.69 -11.26
CA GLN A 209 -17.37 -4.44 -11.80
C GLN A 209 -17.32 -5.91 -11.39
N SER A 210 -16.13 -6.52 -11.28
CA SER A 210 -15.99 -7.88 -10.77
C SER A 210 -16.45 -7.96 -9.31
N LEU A 211 -16.05 -7.03 -8.44
CA LEU A 211 -16.51 -6.98 -7.05
C LEU A 211 -18.04 -6.85 -6.95
N LYS A 212 -18.64 -5.98 -7.76
CA LYS A 212 -20.09 -5.82 -7.83
C LYS A 212 -20.79 -7.11 -8.25
N LEU A 213 -20.34 -7.75 -9.34
CA LEU A 213 -20.91 -8.99 -9.83
C LEU A 213 -20.76 -10.13 -8.82
N TRP A 214 -19.65 -10.15 -8.08
CA TRP A 214 -19.42 -11.09 -7.00
C TRP A 214 -20.40 -10.90 -5.84
N ILE A 215 -20.61 -9.66 -5.38
CA ILE A 215 -21.59 -9.36 -4.32
C ILE A 215 -23.00 -9.76 -4.76
N ILE A 216 -23.38 -9.45 -6.00
CA ILE A 216 -24.65 -9.87 -6.59
C ILE A 216 -24.75 -11.40 -6.61
N LEU A 217 -23.71 -12.09 -7.09
CA LEU A 217 -23.66 -13.56 -7.16
C LEU A 217 -23.81 -14.18 -5.77
N PHE A 218 -23.13 -13.64 -4.77
CA PHE A 218 -23.20 -14.10 -3.39
C PHE A 218 -24.60 -13.95 -2.81
N ILE A 219 -25.21 -12.77 -2.99
CA ILE A 219 -26.59 -12.51 -2.54
C ILE A 219 -27.56 -13.49 -3.21
N LEU A 220 -27.41 -13.73 -4.53
CA LEU A 220 -28.21 -14.72 -5.24
C LEU A 220 -28.03 -16.14 -4.67
N ARG A 221 -26.79 -16.56 -4.36
CA ARG A 221 -26.50 -17.87 -3.76
C ARG A 221 -27.20 -18.04 -2.41
N GLU A 222 -27.10 -17.05 -1.52
CA GLU A 222 -27.73 -17.14 -0.20
C GLU A 222 -29.26 -17.07 -0.27
N VAL A 223 -29.82 -16.27 -1.20
CA VAL A 223 -31.27 -16.25 -1.47
C VAL A 223 -31.76 -17.62 -1.95
N PHE A 224 -31.10 -18.23 -2.94
CA PHE A 224 -31.53 -19.53 -3.47
C PHE A 224 -31.33 -20.65 -2.46
N LYS A 225 -30.23 -20.65 -1.71
CA LYS A 225 -29.99 -21.58 -0.60
C LYS A 225 -31.07 -21.48 0.47
N PHE A 226 -31.51 -20.27 0.81
CA PHE A 226 -32.60 -20.06 1.76
C PHE A 226 -33.92 -20.61 1.22
N VAL A 227 -34.29 -20.26 -0.02
CA VAL A 227 -35.50 -20.76 -0.67
C VAL A 227 -35.49 -22.29 -0.74
N ASP A 228 -34.36 -22.90 -1.14
CA ASP A 228 -34.16 -24.35 -1.18
C ASP A 228 -34.36 -25.02 0.18
N SER A 229 -33.76 -24.46 1.23
CA SER A 229 -33.87 -25.00 2.59
C SER A 229 -35.29 -25.01 3.15
N LYS A 230 -36.21 -24.28 2.50
CA LYS A 230 -37.60 -24.08 2.91
C LYS A 230 -38.62 -24.61 1.90
N LYS A 231 -38.17 -25.30 0.83
CA LYS A 231 -39.05 -25.89 -0.20
C LYS A 231 -40.07 -26.88 0.35
N GLU A 232 -39.77 -27.56 1.46
CA GLU A 232 -40.68 -28.53 2.09
C GLU A 232 -41.81 -27.87 2.94
N GLU A 233 -41.77 -26.56 3.17
CA GLU A 233 -42.76 -25.85 3.99
C GLU A 233 -44.06 -25.45 3.24
N ASN A 234 -44.24 -25.87 1.97
CA ASN A 234 -45.41 -25.58 1.12
C ASN A 234 -45.79 -24.08 1.01
N LYS A 235 -44.82 -23.17 1.15
CA LYS A 235 -45.00 -21.72 0.99
C LYS A 235 -44.69 -21.29 -0.44
N GLU A 236 -45.39 -20.27 -0.93
CA GLU A 236 -45.10 -19.69 -2.25
C GLU A 236 -43.72 -19.03 -2.25
N PRO A 237 -42.93 -19.08 -3.34
CA PRO A 237 -41.58 -18.53 -3.38
C PRO A 237 -41.51 -17.04 -3.01
N LYS A 238 -42.54 -16.26 -3.37
CA LYS A 238 -42.65 -14.85 -2.98
C LYS A 238 -42.76 -14.65 -1.46
N GLU A 239 -43.41 -15.56 -0.76
CA GLU A 239 -43.52 -15.51 0.71
C GLU A 239 -42.19 -15.86 1.36
N LEU A 240 -41.43 -16.81 0.80
CA LEU A 240 -40.08 -17.14 1.26
C LEU A 240 -39.11 -15.97 1.08
N LEU A 241 -39.16 -15.27 -0.06
CA LEU A 241 -38.36 -14.07 -0.31
C LEU A 241 -38.73 -12.93 0.65
N ASP A 242 -40.01 -12.74 0.96
CA ASP A 242 -40.47 -11.76 1.96
C ASP A 242 -39.96 -12.09 3.37
N ILE A 243 -39.97 -13.37 3.76
CA ILE A 243 -39.40 -13.83 5.04
C ILE A 243 -37.89 -13.54 5.09
N PHE A 244 -37.16 -13.87 4.03
CA PHE A 244 -35.71 -13.63 3.96
C PHE A 244 -35.39 -12.13 4.05
N MET A 245 -36.13 -11.31 3.30
CA MET A 245 -36.01 -9.86 3.32
C MET A 245 -36.30 -9.27 4.71
N LYS A 246 -37.36 -9.72 5.39
CA LYS A 246 -37.69 -9.29 6.76
C LYS A 246 -36.58 -9.66 7.74
N ASN A 247 -35.99 -10.84 7.61
CA ASN A 247 -34.86 -11.27 8.44
C ASN A 247 -33.64 -10.36 8.25
N LEU A 248 -33.34 -9.93 7.02
CA LEU A 248 -32.25 -8.99 6.76
C LEU A 248 -32.49 -7.61 7.39
N LEU A 249 -33.76 -7.21 7.49
CA LEU A 249 -34.19 -5.89 7.96
C LEU A 249 -34.39 -5.78 9.48
N VAL A 250 -34.22 -6.87 10.24
CA VAL A 250 -34.35 -6.84 11.71
C VAL A 250 -33.29 -5.91 12.32
N GLN A 251 -33.73 -4.96 13.14
CA GLN A 251 -32.89 -4.02 13.88
C GLN A 251 -33.47 -3.81 15.28
N ASN A 252 -32.67 -4.00 16.33
CA ASN A 252 -33.09 -3.64 17.69
C ASN A 252 -32.95 -2.12 17.89
N PRO A 253 -33.71 -1.51 18.81
CA PRO A 253 -33.64 -0.07 19.07
C PRO A 253 -32.26 0.47 19.46
N GLU A 254 -31.38 -0.41 19.96
CA GLU A 254 -30.03 -0.08 20.43
C GLU A 254 -28.94 -0.32 19.37
N ASP A 255 -29.27 -1.02 18.26
CA ASP A 255 -28.31 -1.34 17.20
C ASP A 255 -28.19 -0.17 16.20
N LEU A 256 -26.98 0.36 16.00
CA LEU A 256 -26.70 1.40 15.00
C LEU A 256 -26.80 0.90 13.54
N ILE A 257 -26.74 -0.43 13.34
CA ILE A 257 -26.73 -1.08 12.03
C ILE A 257 -27.67 -2.30 11.99
N LYS A 258 -28.14 -2.67 10.80
CA LYS A 258 -28.93 -3.89 10.57
C LYS A 258 -28.02 -5.11 10.54
N LYS A 259 -27.82 -5.75 11.70
CA LYS A 259 -26.87 -6.86 11.91
C LYS A 259 -26.91 -7.95 10.83
N ASN A 260 -28.11 -8.39 10.43
CA ASN A 260 -28.23 -9.47 9.44
C ASN A 260 -27.90 -9.03 8.01
N SER A 261 -28.15 -7.76 7.66
CA SER A 261 -27.74 -7.21 6.37
C SER A 261 -26.23 -7.00 6.31
N GLU A 262 -25.62 -6.53 7.40
CA GLU A 262 -24.17 -6.38 7.50
C GLU A 262 -23.47 -7.76 7.45
N LEU A 263 -23.92 -8.73 8.23
CA LEU A 263 -23.35 -10.07 8.25
C LEU A 263 -23.41 -10.75 6.87
N LEU A 264 -24.51 -10.58 6.13
CA LEU A 264 -24.63 -11.10 4.76
C LEU A 264 -23.58 -10.47 3.83
N LEU A 265 -23.39 -9.15 3.90
CA LEU A 265 -22.42 -8.44 3.06
C LEU A 265 -20.97 -8.72 3.48
N ARG A 266 -20.72 -8.91 4.78
CA ARG A 266 -19.42 -9.31 5.31
C ARG A 266 -19.05 -10.72 4.84
N ASN A 267 -19.99 -11.66 4.89
CA ASN A 267 -19.79 -13.03 4.40
C ASN A 267 -19.68 -13.08 2.87
N ALA A 268 -20.12 -12.03 2.16
CA ALA A 268 -19.90 -11.91 0.72
C ALA A 268 -18.42 -11.69 0.40
N MET A 269 -17.57 -11.32 1.35
CA MET A 269 -16.12 -11.33 1.18
C MET A 269 -15.63 -12.77 1.42
N PRO A 270 -15.04 -13.44 0.41
CA PRO A 270 -14.85 -14.88 0.50
C PRO A 270 -13.73 -15.29 1.47
N GLU A 271 -14.00 -16.29 2.30
CA GLU A 271 -13.00 -17.27 2.77
C GLU A 271 -12.67 -18.17 1.55
N GLN A 272 -11.55 -17.94 0.84
CA GLN A 272 -11.24 -18.64 -0.42
C GLN A 272 -10.27 -19.82 -0.24
N ASN A 273 -10.66 -20.99 -0.79
CA ASN A 273 -9.80 -22.16 -1.02
C ASN A 273 -8.80 -22.01 -2.21
N GLN A 274 -8.67 -20.81 -2.76
CA GLN A 274 -7.59 -20.42 -3.67
C GLN A 274 -7.28 -18.96 -3.38
N SER A 275 -6.07 -18.69 -2.90
CA SER A 275 -5.62 -17.36 -2.53
C SER A 275 -4.77 -16.76 -3.64
N PHE A 276 -4.98 -15.47 -3.89
CA PHE A 276 -4.25 -14.67 -4.86
C PHE A 276 -3.52 -13.57 -4.10
N TYR A 277 -2.19 -13.51 -4.22
CA TYR A 277 -1.44 -12.38 -3.67
C TYR A 277 -0.79 -11.56 -4.77
N GLN A 278 -0.77 -10.24 -4.56
CA GLN A 278 -0.14 -9.29 -5.45
C GLN A 278 1.37 -9.31 -5.23
N GLN A 279 2.12 -9.52 -6.30
CA GLN A 279 3.56 -9.34 -6.32
C GLN A 279 3.93 -8.46 -7.51
N TYR A 280 4.85 -7.52 -7.32
CA TYR A 280 5.45 -6.84 -8.46
C TYR A 280 6.40 -7.80 -9.17
N ASP A 281 6.16 -8.02 -10.46
CA ASP A 281 7.13 -8.66 -11.35
C ASP A 281 8.38 -7.76 -11.43
N PRO A 282 9.55 -8.23 -10.95
CA PRO A 282 10.80 -7.47 -11.00
C PRO A 282 11.25 -7.08 -12.41
N ILE A 283 10.86 -7.82 -13.45
CA ILE A 283 11.20 -7.56 -14.85
C ILE A 283 10.29 -6.48 -15.43
N THR A 284 8.98 -6.70 -15.38
CA THR A 284 8.04 -5.79 -16.05
C THR A 284 7.67 -4.59 -15.19
N GLY A 285 7.83 -4.68 -13.86
CA GLY A 285 7.36 -3.69 -12.89
C GLY A 285 5.84 -3.69 -12.74
N LYS A 286 5.13 -4.64 -13.34
CA LYS A 286 3.68 -4.76 -13.23
C LYS A 286 3.30 -5.56 -12.00
N MET A 287 2.12 -5.27 -11.48
CA MET A 287 1.52 -6.06 -10.43
C MET A 287 0.93 -7.32 -11.05
N GLU A 288 1.44 -8.47 -10.63
CA GLU A 288 0.96 -9.79 -11.03
C GLU A 288 0.32 -10.49 -9.84
N TRP A 289 -0.58 -11.44 -10.16
CA TRP A 289 -1.25 -12.27 -9.18
C TRP A 289 -0.67 -13.68 -9.24
N LYS A 290 -0.12 -14.16 -8.13
CA LYS A 290 0.24 -15.57 -7.99
C LYS A 290 -0.89 -16.33 -7.31
N VAL A 291 -1.18 -17.52 -7.86
CA VAL A 291 -2.15 -18.47 -7.31
C VAL A 291 -1.37 -19.48 -6.48
N VAL A 292 -1.79 -19.69 -5.25
CA VAL A 292 -1.28 -20.79 -4.43
C VAL A 292 -2.27 -21.95 -4.49
N GLU A 293 -1.78 -23.12 -4.91
CA GLU A 293 -2.56 -24.35 -4.97
C GLU A 293 -2.43 -25.13 -3.65
N ASN A 294 -3.55 -25.32 -2.94
CA ASN A 294 -3.69 -26.00 -1.64
C ASN A 294 -3.05 -25.26 -0.44
N PRO A 295 -3.61 -24.14 0.02
CA PRO A 295 -3.31 -23.66 1.37
C PRO A 295 -3.72 -24.76 2.38
N THR A 296 -2.84 -25.08 3.32
CA THR A 296 -3.23 -25.88 4.51
C THR A 296 -4.36 -25.16 5.26
N GLU A 297 -5.06 -25.82 6.19
CA GLU A 297 -6.26 -25.36 6.94
C GLU A 297 -6.22 -23.94 7.60
N ASP A 298 -5.15 -23.17 7.44
CA ASP A 298 -4.99 -21.80 7.91
C ASP A 298 -4.78 -20.85 6.70
N ASP A 299 -5.69 -19.87 6.51
CA ASP A 299 -5.71 -18.91 5.38
C ASP A 299 -4.38 -18.17 5.14
N GLU A 300 -4.03 -17.90 3.87
CA GLU A 300 -2.78 -17.23 3.49
C GLU A 300 -2.64 -15.78 3.96
N ASP A 301 -3.72 -15.02 4.00
CA ASP A 301 -3.71 -13.69 4.62
C ASP A 301 -3.31 -13.79 6.09
N MET A 302 -3.72 -14.87 6.76
CA MET A 302 -3.30 -15.16 8.12
C MET A 302 -1.84 -15.58 8.19
N ILE A 303 -1.35 -16.43 7.28
CA ILE A 303 0.07 -16.82 7.20
C ILE A 303 0.96 -15.59 6.96
N ILE A 304 0.60 -14.73 6.01
CA ILE A 304 1.32 -13.49 5.72
C ILE A 304 1.26 -12.56 6.93
N GLN A 305 0.10 -12.42 7.58
CA GLN A 305 0.01 -11.65 8.81
C GLN A 305 0.91 -12.23 9.91
N ILE A 306 0.94 -13.55 10.13
CA ILE A 306 1.81 -14.20 11.13
C ILE A 306 3.29 -13.95 10.81
N ALA A 307 3.68 -14.12 9.55
CA ALA A 307 5.05 -13.87 9.10
C ALA A 307 5.46 -12.40 9.30
N ARG A 308 4.55 -11.46 9.01
CA ARG A 308 4.77 -10.01 9.13
C ARG A 308 4.50 -9.43 10.51
N SER A 309 3.91 -10.19 11.43
CA SER A 309 3.54 -9.66 12.75
C SER A 309 4.76 -9.32 13.61
N ASN A 310 5.98 -9.69 13.18
CA ASN A 310 7.26 -9.26 13.78
C ASN A 310 7.33 -9.34 15.32
N PHE A 311 6.50 -10.18 15.96
CA PHE A 311 6.45 -10.31 17.42
C PHE A 311 7.75 -10.87 18.02
N GLY A 312 8.69 -11.35 17.19
CA GLY A 312 9.98 -11.85 17.62
C GLY A 312 10.70 -10.85 18.52
N ASP A 313 10.94 -9.63 18.03
CA ASP A 313 11.62 -8.61 18.84
C ASP A 313 10.79 -8.15 20.04
N MET A 314 9.47 -7.96 19.87
CA MET A 314 8.55 -7.59 20.95
C MET A 314 8.62 -8.56 22.14
N ILE A 315 8.71 -9.86 21.87
CA ILE A 315 8.83 -10.89 22.90
C ILE A 315 10.26 -10.92 23.49
N TRP A 316 11.29 -10.63 22.67
CA TRP A 316 12.70 -10.50 23.11
C TRP A 316 12.99 -9.21 23.89
N ASP A 317 12.06 -8.26 23.92
CA ASP A 317 12.20 -7.03 24.69
C ASP A 317 12.00 -7.31 26.20
N TYR A 318 13.11 -7.67 26.85
CA TYR A 318 13.12 -7.94 28.28
C TYR A 318 12.82 -6.71 29.15
N ASP A 319 13.12 -5.50 28.67
CA ASP A 319 12.76 -4.28 29.40
C ASP A 319 11.24 -4.12 29.40
N ARG A 320 10.60 -4.19 28.23
CA ARG A 320 9.13 -4.23 28.11
C ARG A 320 8.54 -5.28 29.05
N ASN A 321 8.98 -6.53 28.93
CA ASN A 321 8.45 -7.65 29.71
C ASN A 321 8.58 -7.42 31.22
N GLU A 322 9.74 -6.95 31.68
CA GLU A 322 9.98 -6.65 33.09
C GLU A 322 9.05 -5.54 33.61
N LYS A 323 8.86 -4.47 32.81
CA LYS A 323 8.08 -3.29 33.21
C LYS A 323 6.58 -3.59 33.28
N PHE A 324 6.04 -4.32 32.31
CA PHE A 324 4.66 -4.85 32.37
C PHE A 324 4.46 -5.78 33.57
N SER A 325 5.39 -6.72 33.79
CA SER A 325 5.36 -7.65 34.91
C SER A 325 5.37 -6.93 36.26
N LYS A 326 6.19 -5.89 36.43
CA LYS A 326 6.22 -5.05 37.64
C LYS A 326 4.92 -4.27 37.85
N GLY A 327 4.34 -3.69 36.79
CA GLY A 327 3.06 -2.96 36.86
C GLY A 327 1.91 -3.88 37.29
N LEU A 328 1.80 -5.05 36.65
CA LEU A 328 0.83 -6.09 37.03
C LEU A 328 1.01 -6.52 38.49
N LYS A 329 2.23 -6.83 38.90
CA LYS A 329 2.54 -7.22 40.28
C LYS A 329 2.12 -6.14 41.27
N TYR A 330 2.45 -4.89 41.01
CA TYR A 330 2.11 -3.77 41.88
C TYR A 330 0.60 -3.66 42.13
N PHE A 331 -0.22 -3.67 41.07
CA PHE A 331 -1.67 -3.56 41.23
C PHE A 331 -2.30 -4.81 41.84
N ILE A 332 -1.86 -6.01 41.47
CA ILE A 332 -2.36 -7.26 42.07
C ILE A 332 -2.08 -7.28 43.57
N GLU A 333 -0.84 -6.98 43.99
CA GLU A 333 -0.48 -6.93 45.41
C GLU A 333 -1.22 -5.83 46.17
N LYS A 334 -1.37 -4.65 45.55
CA LYS A 334 -2.09 -3.52 46.14
C LYS A 334 -3.56 -3.88 46.38
N LEU A 335 -4.25 -4.38 45.35
CA LEU A 335 -5.66 -4.76 45.46
C LEU A 335 -5.87 -5.92 46.45
N LYS A 336 -4.97 -6.91 46.50
CA LYS A 336 -5.04 -7.98 47.50
C LYS A 336 -4.88 -7.48 48.95
N LYS A 337 -4.15 -6.39 49.17
CA LYS A 337 -4.03 -5.76 50.49
C LYS A 337 -5.28 -4.95 50.84
N GLU A 338 -5.88 -4.28 49.85
CA GLU A 338 -7.04 -3.41 50.04
C GLU A 338 -8.36 -4.18 50.22
N ARG A 339 -8.49 -5.36 49.60
CA ARG A 339 -9.71 -6.19 49.67
C ARG A 339 -9.41 -7.68 49.79
N LYS A 340 -10.35 -8.42 50.38
CA LYS A 340 -10.27 -9.89 50.59
C LYS A 340 -10.93 -10.72 49.47
N THR A 341 -11.25 -10.11 48.34
CA THR A 341 -11.86 -10.79 47.18
C THR A 341 -10.80 -11.16 46.15
N GLY A 342 -11.11 -12.15 45.31
CA GLY A 342 -10.25 -12.50 44.18
C GLY A 342 -10.00 -11.32 43.23
N ILE A 343 -8.88 -11.35 42.52
CA ILE A 343 -8.46 -10.37 41.53
C ILE A 343 -8.70 -10.94 40.14
N HIS A 344 -9.52 -10.24 39.34
CA HIS A 344 -9.74 -10.53 37.94
C HIS A 344 -8.93 -9.58 37.05
N VAL A 345 -8.10 -10.12 36.17
CA VAL A 345 -7.34 -9.35 35.16
C VAL A 345 -7.95 -9.58 33.78
N VAL A 346 -8.08 -8.52 32.99
CA VAL A 346 -8.45 -8.61 31.57
C VAL A 346 -7.27 -8.15 30.72
N ASP A 347 -6.85 -9.00 29.79
CA ASP A 347 -5.73 -8.77 28.89
C ASP A 347 -6.25 -8.56 27.47
N ILE A 348 -6.12 -7.35 26.93
CA ILE A 348 -6.63 -6.95 25.62
C ILE A 348 -5.49 -7.02 24.59
N GLY A 349 -5.68 -7.81 23.53
CA GLY A 349 -4.63 -8.06 22.54
C GLY A 349 -3.57 -9.00 23.11
N THR A 350 -3.98 -10.17 23.60
CA THR A 350 -3.10 -11.02 24.41
C THR A 350 -1.92 -11.62 23.64
N GLY A 351 -1.98 -11.67 22.30
CA GLY A 351 -0.95 -12.25 21.47
C GLY A 351 -0.68 -13.70 21.90
N THR A 352 0.54 -14.00 22.33
CA THR A 352 0.94 -15.33 22.81
C THR A 352 0.38 -15.72 24.19
N GLY A 353 -0.31 -14.81 24.89
CA GLY A 353 -0.74 -15.01 26.27
C GLY A 353 0.29 -14.59 27.33
N LEU A 354 1.41 -13.98 26.92
CA LEU A 354 2.54 -13.68 27.83
C LEU A 354 2.13 -12.82 29.03
N LEU A 355 1.43 -11.71 28.80
CA LEU A 355 0.99 -10.80 29.86
C LEU A 355 -0.05 -11.47 30.78
N SER A 356 -0.98 -12.23 30.20
CA SER A 356 -1.91 -13.08 30.95
C SER A 356 -1.21 -14.08 31.87
N MET A 357 -0.15 -14.74 31.39
CA MET A 357 0.65 -15.67 32.19
C MET A 357 1.43 -14.95 33.30
N MET A 358 1.97 -13.76 33.03
CA MET A 358 2.60 -12.91 34.07
C MET A 358 1.60 -12.53 35.17
N ALA A 359 0.38 -12.13 34.80
CA ALA A 359 -0.69 -11.82 35.75
C ALA A 359 -1.05 -13.02 36.64
N ALA A 360 -1.22 -14.21 36.05
CA ALA A 360 -1.48 -15.44 36.79
C ALA A 360 -0.31 -15.80 37.74
N LYS A 361 0.94 -15.64 37.30
CA LYS A 361 2.15 -15.88 38.12
C LYS A 361 2.25 -14.94 39.33
N HIS A 362 1.81 -13.69 39.20
CA HIS A 362 1.72 -12.73 40.33
C HIS A 362 0.49 -12.95 41.21
N GLY A 363 -0.34 -13.95 40.88
CA GLY A 363 -1.44 -14.43 41.70
C GLY A 363 -2.79 -13.81 41.35
N ALA A 364 -3.02 -13.36 40.12
CA ALA A 364 -4.40 -13.12 39.68
C ALA A 364 -5.24 -14.41 39.85
N ASP A 365 -6.43 -14.29 40.42
CA ASP A 365 -7.32 -15.45 40.67
C ASP A 365 -8.03 -15.89 39.39
N LYS A 366 -8.20 -14.96 38.45
CA LYS A 366 -8.82 -15.17 37.14
C LYS A 366 -8.19 -14.21 36.14
N VAL A 367 -7.96 -14.68 34.91
CA VAL A 367 -7.50 -13.87 33.79
C VAL A 367 -8.39 -14.14 32.57
N THR A 368 -8.92 -13.08 31.97
CA THR A 368 -9.62 -13.16 30.68
C THR A 368 -8.75 -12.51 29.63
N ALA A 369 -8.25 -13.31 28.68
CA ALA A 369 -7.40 -12.87 27.60
C ALA A 369 -8.24 -12.74 26.32
N VAL A 370 -8.13 -11.61 25.62
CA VAL A 370 -8.88 -11.32 24.40
C VAL A 370 -7.91 -11.17 23.24
N GLU A 371 -8.13 -11.95 22.18
CA GLU A 371 -7.35 -11.89 20.95
C GLU A 371 -8.28 -11.88 19.74
N VAL A 372 -8.08 -10.91 18.85
CA VAL A 372 -8.86 -10.76 17.62
C VAL A 372 -8.43 -11.77 16.57
N PHE A 373 -7.14 -12.06 16.52
CA PHE A 373 -6.55 -12.86 15.46
C PHE A 373 -6.59 -14.34 15.83
N ASP A 374 -7.52 -15.07 15.23
CA ASP A 374 -7.86 -16.45 15.60
C ASP A 374 -6.66 -17.42 15.65
N PRO A 375 -5.69 -17.42 14.71
CA PRO A 375 -4.50 -18.27 14.81
C PRO A 375 -3.65 -17.96 16.03
N MET A 376 -3.53 -16.68 16.39
CA MET A 376 -2.80 -16.26 17.58
C MET A 376 -3.57 -16.62 18.84
N ALA A 377 -4.90 -16.48 18.86
CA ALA A 377 -5.75 -16.92 19.96
C ALA A 377 -5.63 -18.44 20.22
N LYS A 378 -5.70 -19.27 19.16
CA LYS A 378 -5.44 -20.72 19.22
C LYS A 378 -4.05 -21.04 19.73
N THR A 379 -3.05 -20.25 19.32
CA THR A 379 -1.66 -20.41 19.76
C THR A 379 -1.52 -20.05 21.24
N ALA A 380 -2.16 -18.98 21.70
CA ALA A 380 -2.22 -18.58 23.11
C ALA A 380 -2.86 -19.67 23.97
N GLU A 381 -3.97 -20.28 23.54
CA GLU A 381 -4.60 -21.40 24.27
C GLU A 381 -3.65 -22.59 24.45
N LYS A 382 -2.92 -22.97 23.39
CA LYS A 382 -1.91 -24.03 23.44
C LYS A 382 -0.80 -23.68 24.42
N ILE A 383 -0.26 -22.46 24.34
CA ILE A 383 0.82 -21.96 25.21
C ILE A 383 0.37 -21.93 26.68
N VAL A 384 -0.80 -21.37 26.97
CA VAL A 384 -1.38 -21.29 28.32
C VAL A 384 -1.53 -22.68 28.92
N LYS A 385 -2.07 -23.63 28.15
CA LYS A 385 -2.22 -25.03 28.59
C LYS A 385 -0.87 -25.72 28.81
N LYS A 386 0.09 -25.51 27.91
CA LYS A 386 1.44 -26.06 28.03
C LYS A 386 2.17 -25.58 29.29
N ASN A 387 1.89 -24.34 29.70
CA ASN A 387 2.43 -23.74 30.92
C ASN A 387 1.58 -24.03 32.18
N ASN A 388 0.55 -24.90 32.09
CA ASN A 388 -0.34 -25.30 33.18
C ASN A 388 -1.13 -24.15 33.83
N LEU A 389 -1.57 -23.18 33.02
CA LEU A 389 -2.32 -22.00 33.47
C LEU A 389 -3.75 -21.93 32.92
N ASP A 390 -4.21 -22.98 32.24
CA ASP A 390 -5.55 -23.11 31.65
C ASP A 390 -6.70 -23.17 32.69
N GLY A 391 -6.37 -23.44 33.96
CA GLY A 391 -7.33 -23.31 35.06
C GLY A 391 -7.59 -21.86 35.52
N THR A 392 -6.69 -20.93 35.19
CA THR A 392 -6.73 -19.52 35.64
C THR A 392 -7.00 -18.57 34.47
N ILE A 393 -6.47 -18.87 33.29
CA ILE A 393 -6.54 -18.02 32.09
C ILE A 393 -7.55 -18.59 31.12
N LYS A 394 -8.50 -17.75 30.68
CA LYS A 394 -9.44 -18.07 29.61
C LYS A 394 -9.19 -17.16 28.42
N VAL A 395 -8.92 -17.74 27.25
CA VAL A 395 -8.76 -17.00 25.99
C VAL A 395 -10.12 -16.85 25.31
N ILE A 396 -10.38 -15.69 24.72
CA ILE A 396 -11.58 -15.34 23.97
C ILE A 396 -11.15 -14.90 22.56
N HIS A 397 -11.70 -15.57 21.55
CA HIS A 397 -11.45 -15.29 20.14
C HIS A 397 -12.42 -14.22 19.65
N SER A 398 -12.08 -12.94 19.86
CA SER A 398 -12.93 -11.81 19.50
C SER A 398 -12.13 -10.51 19.50
N ARG A 399 -12.56 -9.50 18.73
CA ARG A 399 -12.13 -8.11 18.97
C ARG A 399 -12.66 -7.64 20.30
N SER A 400 -11.86 -6.90 21.06
CA SER A 400 -12.25 -6.26 22.33
C SER A 400 -13.50 -5.37 22.20
N THR A 401 -13.65 -4.68 21.07
CA THR A 401 -14.80 -3.81 20.76
C THR A 401 -16.09 -4.60 20.43
N ASP A 402 -15.95 -5.87 20.05
CA ASP A 402 -17.07 -6.75 19.66
C ASP A 402 -17.51 -7.66 20.82
N VAL A 403 -16.77 -7.62 21.95
CA VAL A 403 -17.09 -8.41 23.14
C VAL A 403 -18.17 -7.69 23.93
N ASP A 404 -19.38 -8.25 23.95
CA ASP A 404 -20.47 -7.77 24.78
C ASP A 404 -20.60 -8.53 26.12
N GLU A 405 -21.59 -8.16 26.93
CA GLU A 405 -21.90 -8.80 28.22
C GLU A 405 -22.16 -10.32 28.13
N ARG A 406 -22.37 -10.88 26.93
CA ARG A 406 -22.57 -12.33 26.72
C ARG A 406 -21.26 -13.10 26.74
N HIS A 407 -20.13 -12.44 26.49
CA HIS A 407 -18.80 -13.07 26.38
C HIS A 407 -17.98 -12.94 27.66
N VAL A 408 -18.16 -11.84 28.40
CA VAL A 408 -17.48 -11.58 29.69
C VAL A 408 -18.54 -11.43 30.78
N SER A 409 -18.77 -12.50 31.53
CA SER A 409 -19.79 -12.53 32.59
C SER A 409 -19.40 -11.71 33.84
N GLU A 410 -18.16 -11.23 33.93
CA GLU A 410 -17.63 -10.53 35.10
C GLU A 410 -16.56 -9.52 34.67
N LYS A 411 -16.74 -8.24 35.02
CA LYS A 411 -15.77 -7.18 34.74
C LYS A 411 -14.44 -7.40 35.49
N GLY A 412 -13.33 -6.93 34.92
CA GLY A 412 -11.97 -6.97 35.47
C GLY A 412 -11.70 -5.86 36.49
N ASP A 413 -10.80 -6.16 37.41
CA ASP A 413 -10.26 -5.21 38.38
C ASP A 413 -9.02 -4.49 37.86
N ILE A 414 -8.29 -5.17 36.96
CA ILE A 414 -7.14 -4.66 36.25
C ILE A 414 -7.35 -4.93 34.77
N ILE A 415 -7.13 -3.94 33.92
CA ILE A 415 -6.97 -4.11 32.48
C ILE A 415 -5.48 -3.98 32.15
N VAL A 416 -4.96 -4.91 31.37
CA VAL A 416 -3.64 -4.81 30.77
C VAL A 416 -3.82 -4.86 29.26
N ALA A 417 -3.11 -4.00 28.54
CA ALA A 417 -3.10 -4.02 27.08
C ALA A 417 -1.77 -3.49 26.58
N GLU A 418 -1.26 -4.13 25.55
CA GLU A 418 -0.15 -3.62 24.77
C GLU A 418 -0.61 -3.52 23.32
N VAL A 419 -1.09 -2.34 22.97
CA VAL A 419 -1.72 -2.00 21.68
C VAL A 419 -1.13 -0.67 21.19
N PHE A 420 0.19 -0.56 21.33
CA PHE A 420 0.96 0.65 21.06
C PHE A 420 1.92 0.39 19.91
N ASP A 421 2.10 1.38 19.06
CA ASP A 421 3.08 1.41 17.98
C ASP A 421 4.10 2.53 18.20
N THR A 422 4.94 2.80 17.21
CA THR A 422 5.88 3.93 17.24
C THR A 422 5.17 5.27 17.45
N GLU A 423 3.95 5.48 16.96
CA GLU A 423 3.15 6.69 17.19
C GLU A 423 2.36 6.68 18.52
N LEU A 424 2.51 5.65 19.36
CA LEU A 424 1.72 5.34 20.54
C LEU A 424 0.26 4.97 20.24
N ILE A 425 -0.43 5.72 19.40
CA ILE A 425 -1.88 5.60 19.18
C ILE A 425 -2.26 4.92 17.85
N GLY A 426 -1.31 4.62 16.96
CA GLY A 426 -1.57 4.15 15.59
C GLY A 426 -2.21 2.77 15.50
N GLU A 427 -2.09 1.96 16.55
CA GLU A 427 -2.79 0.67 16.69
C GLU A 427 -4.12 0.76 17.45
N GLY A 428 -4.65 1.97 17.65
CA GLY A 428 -5.96 2.19 18.25
C GLY A 428 -5.97 2.08 19.78
N ALA A 429 -4.86 2.41 20.44
CA ALA A 429 -4.75 2.44 21.89
C ALA A 429 -5.88 3.23 22.56
N LEU A 430 -6.21 4.42 22.03
CA LEU A 430 -7.21 5.32 22.61
C LEU A 430 -8.58 4.65 22.73
N ARG A 431 -9.07 4.03 21.64
CA ARG A 431 -10.35 3.31 21.65
C ARG A 431 -10.29 2.08 22.54
N SER A 432 -9.23 1.30 22.42
CA SER A 432 -9.04 0.06 23.19
C SER A 432 -9.12 0.29 24.70
N PHE A 433 -8.48 1.35 25.22
CA PHE A 433 -8.58 1.69 26.64
C PHE A 433 -9.93 2.31 27.00
N LYS A 434 -10.47 3.22 26.18
CA LYS A 434 -11.75 3.90 26.48
C LYS A 434 -12.91 2.93 26.54
N GLU A 435 -13.10 2.14 25.48
CA GLU A 435 -14.16 1.13 25.42
C GLU A 435 -13.85 -0.05 26.35
N GLY A 436 -12.56 -0.41 26.48
CA GLY A 436 -12.13 -1.47 27.40
C GLY A 436 -12.50 -1.17 28.85
N LEU A 437 -12.32 0.06 29.32
CA LEU A 437 -12.76 0.50 30.65
C LEU A 437 -14.28 0.46 30.82
N GLN A 438 -15.03 0.88 29.80
CA GLN A 438 -16.50 0.93 29.85
C GLN A 438 -17.10 -0.48 29.87
N THR A 439 -16.56 -1.38 29.05
CA THR A 439 -17.07 -2.73 28.83
C THR A 439 -16.50 -3.71 29.85
N PHE A 440 -15.18 -3.76 30.01
CA PHE A 440 -14.49 -4.74 30.86
C PHE A 440 -14.14 -4.23 32.24
N GLY A 441 -14.07 -2.92 32.49
CA GLY A 441 -13.60 -2.38 33.77
C GLY A 441 -14.67 -2.29 34.86
N LYS A 442 -14.37 -2.73 36.09
CA LYS A 442 -15.16 -2.36 37.27
C LYS A 442 -14.97 -0.86 37.61
N PRO A 443 -15.88 -0.23 38.35
CA PRO A 443 -15.61 1.10 38.92
C PRO A 443 -14.31 1.10 39.72
N GLY A 444 -13.39 2.01 39.39
CA GLY A 444 -12.05 2.07 39.98
C GLY A 444 -11.06 1.03 39.43
N CYS A 445 -11.33 0.46 38.24
CA CYS A 445 -10.41 -0.40 37.51
C CYS A 445 -9.03 0.27 37.40
N ARG A 446 -7.97 -0.53 37.55
CA ARG A 446 -6.59 -0.10 37.34
C ARG A 446 -6.15 -0.52 35.94
N VAL A 447 -5.27 0.25 35.31
CA VAL A 447 -4.82 -0.06 33.95
C VAL A 447 -3.30 -0.14 33.89
N VAL A 448 -2.79 -1.13 33.17
CA VAL A 448 -1.36 -1.32 32.86
C VAL A 448 -1.19 -1.24 31.34
N PRO A 449 -0.52 -0.20 30.81
CA PRO A 449 0.01 0.97 31.51
C PRO A 449 -1.08 1.93 32.00
N SER A 450 -0.78 2.73 33.02
CA SER A 450 -1.73 3.70 33.59
C SER A 450 -1.74 5.03 32.83
N LYS A 451 -0.58 5.49 32.35
CA LYS A 451 -0.45 6.76 31.60
C LYS A 451 0.52 6.63 30.45
N GLY A 452 0.32 7.45 29.43
CA GLY A 452 1.23 7.61 28.29
C GLY A 452 1.57 9.07 28.06
N LYS A 453 2.83 9.38 27.76
CA LYS A 453 3.27 10.74 27.43
C LYS A 453 3.95 10.74 26.08
N ILE A 454 3.56 11.68 25.23
CA ILE A 454 4.23 11.93 23.96
C ILE A 454 5.19 13.11 24.15
N TRP A 455 6.44 12.89 23.79
CA TRP A 455 7.51 13.89 23.80
C TRP A 455 7.84 14.33 22.39
N ILE A 456 8.11 15.63 22.24
CA ILE A 456 8.65 16.18 21.00
C ILE A 456 9.89 17.02 21.27
N CYS A 457 10.82 17.00 20.32
CA CYS A 457 12.02 17.81 20.32
C CYS A 457 12.13 18.57 18.98
N PRO A 458 12.02 19.92 19.00
CA PRO A 458 12.29 20.75 17.84
C PRO A 458 13.75 20.65 17.41
N ILE A 459 14.00 20.24 16.17
CA ILE A 459 15.36 20.15 15.61
C ILE A 459 15.48 20.88 14.28
N TYR A 460 16.69 21.36 14.03
CA TYR A 460 17.13 21.77 12.69
C TYR A 460 17.92 20.63 12.07
N SER A 461 17.55 20.22 10.86
CA SER A 461 18.39 19.31 10.08
C SER A 461 18.31 19.63 8.59
N LYS A 462 19.46 19.62 7.91
CA LYS A 462 19.54 19.60 6.44
C LYS A 462 19.57 18.18 5.90
N GLU A 463 20.25 17.28 6.60
CA GLU A 463 20.43 15.88 6.21
C GLU A 463 19.10 15.11 6.29
N ILE A 464 18.34 15.27 7.37
CA ILE A 464 17.03 14.61 7.55
C ILE A 464 15.98 15.16 6.55
N GLN A 465 16.08 16.44 6.15
CA GLN A 465 15.16 17.00 5.14
C GLN A 465 15.33 16.35 3.76
N LYS A 466 16.46 15.66 3.49
CA LYS A 466 16.66 14.92 2.25
C LYS A 466 15.70 13.73 2.10
N PHE A 467 15.10 13.25 3.18
CA PHE A 467 14.09 12.18 3.16
C PHE A 467 12.70 12.66 2.68
N ILE A 468 12.49 13.97 2.52
CA ILE A 468 11.20 14.53 2.08
C ILE A 468 11.32 15.55 0.95
N LYS A 469 12.44 16.27 0.83
CA LYS A 469 12.60 17.30 -0.19
C LYS A 469 13.29 16.75 -1.43
N LEU A 470 12.85 17.23 -2.59
CA LEU A 470 13.52 16.95 -3.85
C LEU A 470 14.88 17.64 -3.94
N PRO A 471 15.85 17.08 -4.68
CA PRO A 471 17.18 17.66 -4.77
C PRO A 471 17.19 19.01 -5.47
N LYS A 472 17.92 19.96 -4.88
CA LYS A 472 18.03 21.33 -5.40
C LYS A 472 19.44 21.90 -5.44
N LYS A 473 20.47 21.07 -5.26
CA LYS A 473 21.87 21.53 -5.28
C LYS A 473 22.30 21.83 -6.70
N THR A 474 22.01 20.95 -7.65
CA THR A 474 22.45 21.11 -9.05
C THR A 474 21.43 21.88 -9.91
N MET A 475 20.14 21.73 -9.62
CA MET A 475 19.04 22.26 -10.42
C MET A 475 17.92 22.80 -9.55
N LYS A 476 17.10 23.72 -10.08
CA LYS A 476 15.87 24.17 -9.39
C LYS A 476 14.86 23.02 -9.37
N ALA A 477 14.39 22.65 -8.19
CA ALA A 477 13.42 21.57 -8.01
C ALA A 477 11.97 22.03 -8.26
N PRO A 478 11.13 21.21 -8.92
CA PRO A 478 9.69 21.40 -8.91
C PRO A 478 9.08 21.04 -7.57
N PHE A 479 7.86 21.52 -7.30
CA PHE A 479 7.04 21.09 -6.17
C PHE A 479 7.66 21.32 -4.76
N ASP A 480 8.58 22.29 -4.58
CA ASP A 480 9.26 22.55 -3.29
C ASP A 480 8.27 22.90 -2.15
N ASP A 481 7.10 23.44 -2.51
CA ASP A 481 6.01 23.84 -1.61
C ASP A 481 5.13 22.66 -1.12
N CYS A 482 5.38 21.43 -1.57
CA CYS A 482 4.63 20.28 -1.10
C CYS A 482 4.99 19.98 0.38
N PRO A 483 3.99 19.84 1.28
CA PRO A 483 4.23 19.50 2.69
C PRO A 483 4.60 18.03 2.90
N GLY A 484 4.39 17.19 1.88
CA GLY A 484 4.53 15.73 1.96
C GLY A 484 3.26 15.02 2.39
N THR A 485 3.38 13.74 2.73
CA THR A 485 2.32 12.94 3.33
C THR A 485 2.34 13.08 4.85
N GLY A 486 1.16 12.98 5.47
CA GLY A 486 1.00 12.83 6.92
C GLY A 486 1.33 11.43 7.45
N ALA A 487 1.94 10.58 6.62
CA ALA A 487 2.42 9.27 7.07
C ALA A 487 3.66 9.46 7.96
N VAL A 488 3.68 8.73 9.07
CA VAL A 488 4.81 8.67 9.99
C VAL A 488 6.10 8.27 9.27
N PHE A 489 7.22 8.81 9.75
CA PHE A 489 8.55 8.35 9.38
C PHE A 489 9.23 7.78 10.61
N ASP A 490 8.95 6.50 10.84
CA ASP A 490 9.53 5.64 11.87
C ASP A 490 10.99 5.30 11.54
N VAL A 491 11.88 5.54 12.50
CA VAL A 491 13.32 5.35 12.33
C VAL A 491 14.03 4.99 13.64
N GLN A 492 15.13 4.25 13.55
CA GLN A 492 16.06 4.08 14.67
C GLN A 492 16.88 5.37 14.84
N PHE A 493 16.29 6.41 15.45
CA PHE A 493 16.94 7.71 15.55
C PHE A 493 18.25 7.66 16.34
N SER A 494 18.37 6.70 17.27
CA SER A 494 19.63 6.40 17.98
C SER A 494 20.84 6.20 17.06
N GLU A 495 20.62 5.75 15.82
CA GLU A 495 21.68 5.48 14.85
C GLU A 495 21.96 6.66 13.90
N PHE A 496 21.19 7.75 14.00
CA PHE A 496 21.42 8.95 13.21
C PHE A 496 22.67 9.70 13.74
N PRO A 497 23.61 10.08 12.86
CA PRO A 497 24.80 10.81 13.27
C PRO A 497 24.45 12.15 13.94
N ASN A 498 25.09 12.46 15.07
CA ASN A 498 24.84 13.69 15.83
C ASN A 498 25.08 14.96 15.00
N GLU A 499 25.96 14.91 14.00
CA GLU A 499 26.22 16.02 13.09
C GLU A 499 25.08 16.30 12.10
N TRP A 500 24.11 15.40 11.94
CA TRP A 500 22.99 15.57 11.01
C TRP A 500 21.94 16.54 11.53
N PHE A 501 21.89 16.81 12.83
CA PHE A 501 20.86 17.64 13.43
C PHE A 501 21.40 18.55 14.52
N LYS A 502 20.62 19.57 14.84
CA LYS A 502 20.87 20.49 15.94
C LYS A 502 19.57 20.65 16.74
N VAL A 503 19.64 20.40 18.04
CA VAL A 503 18.52 20.61 18.96
C VAL A 503 18.25 22.10 19.10
N LEU A 504 17.00 22.51 18.88
CA LEU A 504 16.57 23.91 18.97
C LEU A 504 15.90 24.23 20.30
N ALA A 505 15.37 23.22 21.00
CA ALA A 505 14.78 23.35 22.32
C ALA A 505 14.89 22.05 23.11
N GLU A 506 14.89 22.15 24.44
CA GLU A 506 14.77 20.99 25.30
C GLU A 506 13.49 20.21 24.98
N PRO A 507 13.50 18.87 25.03
CA PRO A 507 12.31 18.07 24.81
C PRO A 507 11.17 18.43 25.76
N PHE A 508 9.94 18.47 25.24
CA PHE A 508 8.75 18.77 26.04
C PHE A 508 7.57 17.88 25.66
N VAL A 509 6.60 17.78 26.57
CA VAL A 509 5.43 16.92 26.42
C VAL A 509 4.43 17.58 25.47
N ALA A 510 4.11 16.91 24.37
CA ALA A 510 3.03 17.30 23.47
C ALA A 510 1.67 16.89 24.05
N PHE A 511 1.51 15.61 24.40
CA PHE A 511 0.27 15.02 24.90
C PHE A 511 0.52 14.15 26.15
N ASP A 512 -0.44 14.12 27.06
CA ASP A 512 -0.43 13.30 28.28
C ASP A 512 -1.78 12.57 28.38
N PHE A 513 -1.75 11.25 28.26
CA PHE A 513 -2.91 10.38 28.24
C PHE A 513 -3.06 9.65 29.58
N ASN A 514 -4.27 9.67 30.13
CA ASN A 514 -4.64 8.88 31.30
C ASN A 514 -5.49 7.69 30.88
N PHE A 515 -4.86 6.52 30.76
CA PHE A 515 -5.54 5.28 30.33
C PHE A 515 -6.46 4.69 31.41
N GLU A 516 -6.48 5.25 32.62
CA GLU A 516 -7.40 4.83 33.70
C GLU A 516 -8.72 5.61 33.73
N ASP A 517 -8.87 6.65 32.91
CA ASP A 517 -10.06 7.51 32.87
C ASP A 517 -10.61 7.64 31.45
N ALA A 518 -11.64 6.84 31.15
CA ALA A 518 -12.28 6.78 29.83
C ALA A 518 -12.81 8.14 29.35
N GLU A 519 -13.25 9.02 30.26
CA GLU A 519 -13.77 10.34 29.89
C GLU A 519 -12.66 11.32 29.51
N SER A 520 -11.44 11.11 30.03
CA SER A 520 -10.27 11.91 29.68
C SER A 520 -9.68 11.55 28.32
N ILE A 521 -10.01 10.37 27.77
CA ILE A 521 -9.52 9.92 26.47
C ILE A 521 -10.33 10.60 25.36
N ILE A 522 -9.67 11.53 24.65
CA ILE A 522 -10.24 12.32 23.55
C ILE A 522 -9.67 11.77 22.24
N TYR A 523 -10.53 11.44 21.27
CA TYR A 523 -10.08 10.89 19.98
C TYR A 523 -9.56 11.93 19.00
N LYS A 524 -9.87 13.21 19.19
CA LYS A 524 -9.35 14.27 18.33
C LYS A 524 -9.06 15.50 19.16
N GLU A 525 -7.79 15.84 19.27
CA GLU A 525 -7.33 16.94 20.10
C GLU A 525 -6.34 17.81 19.33
N GLN A 526 -6.36 19.11 19.60
CA GLN A 526 -5.36 20.05 19.14
C GLN A 526 -4.97 20.98 20.29
N ILE A 527 -3.68 21.04 20.60
CA ILE A 527 -3.14 21.89 21.65
C ILE A 527 -1.97 22.71 21.11
N ILE A 528 -1.87 23.96 21.57
CA ILE A 528 -0.69 24.79 21.33
C ILE A 528 0.29 24.61 22.48
N ARG A 529 1.53 24.26 22.16
CA ARG A 529 2.66 24.24 23.09
C ARG A 529 3.62 25.36 22.75
N GLU A 530 4.30 25.87 23.76
CA GLU A 530 5.30 26.92 23.63
C GLU A 530 6.63 26.41 24.16
N PHE A 531 7.71 26.79 23.49
CA PHE A 531 9.07 26.51 23.94
C PHE A 531 9.96 27.73 23.70
N GLU A 532 11.01 27.86 24.51
CA GLU A 532 12.07 28.83 24.29
C GLU A 532 13.18 28.18 23.46
N ALA A 533 13.56 28.81 22.36
CA ALA A 533 14.64 28.32 21.52
C ALA A 533 15.99 28.48 22.26
N VAL A 534 16.72 27.39 22.44
CA VAL A 534 18.03 27.40 23.12
C VAL A 534 19.20 27.61 22.16
N THR A 535 18.95 27.52 20.84
CA THR A 535 19.97 27.80 19.84
C THR A 535 19.40 28.39 18.55
N ASP A 536 20.22 29.16 17.83
CA ASP A 536 19.89 29.68 16.51
C ASP A 536 19.71 28.56 15.46
N GLY A 537 18.69 28.65 14.60
CA GLY A 537 18.51 27.69 13.52
C GLY A 537 17.23 27.88 12.70
N ILE A 538 16.94 26.89 11.85
CA ILE A 538 15.67 26.80 11.13
C ILE A 538 14.90 25.62 11.74
N PHE A 539 13.78 25.89 12.39
CA PHE A 539 12.90 24.84 12.85
C PHE A 539 12.15 24.26 11.66
N ASN A 540 12.48 23.02 11.30
CA ASN A 540 11.93 22.35 10.12
C ASN A 540 11.52 20.88 10.37
N THR A 541 11.95 20.32 11.50
CA THR A 541 11.80 18.89 11.81
C THR A 541 11.49 18.74 13.29
N ILE A 542 10.60 17.80 13.61
CA ILE A 542 10.24 17.42 14.97
C ILE A 542 10.66 15.97 15.16
N LEU A 543 11.52 15.72 16.16
CA LEU A 543 11.76 14.38 16.67
C LEU A 543 10.67 14.03 17.70
N PHE A 544 10.20 12.80 17.66
CA PHE A 544 9.08 12.30 18.45
C PHE A 544 9.43 10.97 19.10
N TRP A 545 9.01 10.79 20.36
CA TRP A 545 8.99 9.51 21.06
C TRP A 545 7.94 9.55 22.19
N TRP A 546 7.77 8.45 22.92
CA TRP A 546 6.81 8.38 24.02
C TRP A 546 7.33 7.60 25.23
N ASP A 547 6.66 7.81 26.36
CA ASP A 547 6.84 7.08 27.62
C ASP A 547 5.53 6.46 28.08
N LEU A 548 5.60 5.28 28.71
CA LEU A 548 4.48 4.63 29.39
C LEU A 548 4.80 4.48 30.88
N ASP A 549 3.97 5.08 31.73
CA ASP A 549 4.00 4.86 33.18
C ASP A 549 3.11 3.66 33.51
N MET A 550 3.76 2.54 33.86
CA MET A 550 3.10 1.25 33.97
C MET A 550 2.15 1.15 35.17
N ASP A 551 2.36 1.96 36.21
CA ASP A 551 1.62 1.88 37.47
C ASP A 551 1.13 3.24 38.03
N GLY A 552 1.42 4.34 37.32
CA GLY A 552 1.00 5.70 37.69
C GLY A 552 1.85 6.31 38.81
N THR A 553 2.94 5.66 39.22
CA THR A 553 3.85 6.16 40.26
C THR A 553 4.98 7.01 39.71
N GLY A 554 5.23 6.96 38.40
CA GLY A 554 6.38 7.58 37.74
C GLY A 554 7.72 6.87 37.98
N SER A 555 7.72 5.68 38.60
CA SER A 555 8.95 4.92 38.90
C SER A 555 9.20 3.73 37.97
N ASN A 556 8.14 3.20 37.36
CA ASN A 556 8.18 2.06 36.45
C ASN A 556 7.78 2.52 35.04
N ILE A 557 8.74 3.06 34.30
CA ILE A 557 8.53 3.67 32.97
C ILE A 557 9.16 2.81 31.88
N ILE A 558 8.41 2.56 30.80
CA ILE A 558 8.95 2.18 29.48
C ILE A 558 9.13 3.48 28.69
N SER A 559 10.25 3.65 28.02
CA SER A 559 10.53 4.85 27.21
C SER A 559 11.12 4.45 25.86
N THR A 560 10.64 5.08 24.79
CA THR A 560 11.22 4.99 23.45
C THR A 560 12.20 6.14 23.17
N ILE A 561 12.71 6.80 24.22
CA ILE A 561 13.70 7.87 24.11
C ILE A 561 14.97 7.40 23.35
N PRO A 562 15.49 8.19 22.40
CA PRO A 562 16.69 7.78 21.66
C PRO A 562 17.98 7.99 22.48
N GLU A 563 19.03 7.22 22.14
CA GLU A 563 20.31 7.16 22.91
C GLU A 563 20.98 8.54 23.08
N GLN A 564 20.75 9.48 22.16
CA GLN A 564 21.31 10.83 22.23
C GLN A 564 20.79 11.66 23.42
N PHE A 565 19.64 11.29 24.00
CA PHE A 565 19.00 12.04 25.09
C PHE A 565 19.01 11.28 26.43
N SER A 566 19.37 9.99 26.45
CA SER A 566 19.43 9.21 27.68
C SER A 566 20.33 7.97 27.56
N ASP A 567 21.23 7.80 28.53
CA ASP A 567 22.05 6.58 28.68
C ASP A 567 21.21 5.34 29.07
N GLN A 568 19.93 5.52 29.41
CA GLN A 568 19.01 4.44 29.74
C GLN A 568 18.16 3.98 28.55
N ALA A 569 18.39 4.53 27.36
CA ALA A 569 17.70 4.09 26.16
C ALA A 569 17.92 2.58 25.92
N VAL A 570 16.85 1.88 25.57
CA VAL A 570 16.85 0.44 25.33
C VAL A 570 16.46 0.17 23.89
N TRP A 571 17.36 -0.51 23.17
CA TRP A 571 17.11 -0.90 21.79
C TRP A 571 15.94 -1.87 21.67
N ARG A 572 15.07 -1.61 20.70
CA ARG A 572 13.95 -2.42 20.24
C ARG A 572 13.56 -1.97 18.82
N ASP A 573 12.83 -2.80 18.09
CA ASP A 573 12.47 -2.55 16.68
C ASP A 573 10.97 -2.36 16.45
N HIS A 574 10.14 -3.08 17.19
CA HIS A 574 8.68 -2.93 17.13
C HIS A 574 8.21 -1.55 17.60
N TRP A 575 9.01 -0.88 18.44
CA TRP A 575 8.83 0.53 18.80
C TRP A 575 10.11 1.33 18.52
N MET A 576 9.97 2.37 17.73
CA MET A 576 11.08 3.22 17.33
C MET A 576 10.82 4.66 17.78
N GLN A 577 11.53 5.60 17.17
CA GLN A 577 11.19 7.01 17.22
C GLN A 577 10.55 7.42 15.89
N ALA A 578 9.91 8.58 15.87
CA ALA A 578 9.35 9.14 14.65
C ALA A 578 9.94 10.51 14.33
N ILE A 579 10.00 10.83 13.04
CA ILE A 579 10.36 12.14 12.53
C ILE A 579 9.14 12.74 11.81
N TYR A 580 8.74 13.93 12.23
CA TYR A 580 7.74 14.74 11.53
C TYR A 580 8.41 15.95 10.88
N PHE A 581 7.90 16.32 9.70
CA PHE A 581 8.41 17.45 8.93
C PHE A 581 7.42 18.59 9.01
N LEU A 582 7.91 19.80 9.32
CA LEU A 582 7.04 20.97 9.31
C LEU A 582 6.71 21.39 7.87
N PRO A 583 5.41 21.64 7.57
CA PRO A 583 5.00 22.17 6.26
C PRO A 583 5.70 23.49 5.92
N GLU A 584 5.81 24.37 6.92
CA GLU A 584 6.39 25.71 6.80
C GLU A 584 7.51 25.87 7.83
N PRO A 585 8.79 25.77 7.41
CA PRO A 585 9.92 26.00 8.28
C PRO A 585 10.00 27.45 8.76
N ILE A 586 10.40 27.67 10.01
CA ILE A 586 10.57 29.00 10.60
C ILE A 586 12.00 29.21 11.09
N ASN A 587 12.50 30.45 10.98
CA ASN A 587 13.78 30.81 11.59
C ASN A 587 13.56 31.09 13.07
N VAL A 588 14.45 30.58 13.91
CA VAL A 588 14.45 30.79 15.35
C VAL A 588 15.82 31.27 15.79
N LYS A 589 15.85 32.17 16.78
CA LYS A 589 17.05 32.63 17.47
C LYS A 589 17.01 32.17 18.92
N GLU A 590 18.19 32.02 19.51
CA GLU A 590 18.30 31.78 20.95
C GLU A 590 17.52 32.85 21.75
N GLY A 591 16.65 32.39 22.63
CA GLY A 591 15.72 33.20 23.43
C GLY A 591 14.38 33.52 22.77
N ASP A 592 14.13 33.10 21.53
CA ASP A 592 12.81 33.26 20.90
C ASP A 592 11.78 32.32 21.57
N GLU A 593 10.61 32.85 21.93
CA GLU A 593 9.44 32.04 22.31
C GLU A 593 8.69 31.61 21.04
N VAL A 594 8.55 30.29 20.85
CA VAL A 594 7.97 29.69 19.64
C VAL A 594 6.78 28.82 20.01
N SER A 595 5.65 29.05 19.34
CA SER A 595 4.44 28.24 19.49
C SER A 595 4.34 27.14 18.41
N VAL A 596 3.94 25.94 18.81
CA VAL A 596 3.71 24.78 17.95
C VAL A 596 2.33 24.22 18.20
N ILE A 597 1.58 24.00 17.12
CA ILE A 597 0.34 23.23 17.16
C ILE A 597 0.71 21.75 17.15
N CYS A 598 0.33 21.04 18.20
CA CYS A 598 0.33 19.59 18.27
C CYS A 598 -1.11 19.12 18.06
N ALA A 599 -1.35 18.23 17.10
CA ALA A 599 -2.67 17.69 16.83
C ALA A 599 -2.62 16.18 16.65
N HIS A 600 -3.71 15.51 17.03
CA HIS A 600 -3.91 14.11 16.70
C HIS A 600 -5.40 13.83 16.42
N ASP A 601 -5.64 12.77 15.66
CA ASP A 601 -6.92 12.07 15.64
C ASP A 601 -6.79 10.74 16.38
N GLU A 602 -7.64 9.78 16.07
CA GLU A 602 -7.69 8.51 16.76
C GLU A 602 -6.41 7.67 16.53
N TYR A 603 -5.74 7.85 15.40
CA TYR A 603 -4.64 6.99 14.94
C TYR A 603 -3.37 7.75 14.55
N SER A 604 -3.46 9.03 14.20
CA SER A 604 -2.34 9.76 13.59
C SER A 604 -2.07 11.09 14.26
N LEU A 605 -0.81 11.50 14.24
CA LEU A 605 -0.36 12.81 14.73
C LEU A 605 0.09 13.73 13.58
N TRP A 606 -0.05 15.03 13.79
CA TRP A 606 0.54 16.03 12.91
C TRP A 606 0.85 17.33 13.66
N PHE A 607 1.83 18.06 13.11
CA PHE A 607 2.38 19.25 13.74
C PHE A 607 2.44 20.42 12.76
N GLY A 608 2.34 21.63 13.30
CA GLY A 608 2.39 22.84 12.48
C GLY A 608 2.64 24.08 13.31
N ILE A 609 2.82 25.21 12.62
CA ILE A 609 3.00 26.51 13.26
C ILE A 609 1.66 27.25 13.24
N PRO A 610 1.27 27.95 14.33
CA PRO A 610 0.08 28.80 14.32
C PRO A 610 0.18 29.92 13.28
N ASP A 611 -0.59 29.80 12.19
CA ASP A 611 -0.86 30.91 11.30
C ASP A 611 -2.18 31.55 11.76
N GLY A 612 -2.13 32.82 12.20
CA GLY A 612 -3.27 33.56 12.76
C GLY A 612 -4.52 33.67 11.87
N LYS A 613 -4.51 33.04 10.68
CA LYS A 613 -5.61 32.93 9.72
C LYS A 613 -6.38 31.60 9.81
N LYS A 614 -5.76 30.51 10.27
CA LYS A 614 -6.39 29.17 10.34
C LYS A 614 -6.74 28.82 11.78
N LYS A 615 -8.00 28.46 12.03
CA LYS A 615 -8.47 28.06 13.36
C LYS A 615 -8.09 26.62 13.73
N GLU A 616 -7.93 25.73 12.76
CA GLU A 616 -7.69 24.30 12.97
C GLU A 616 -6.64 23.81 11.96
N LEU A 617 -5.67 23.03 12.44
CA LEU A 617 -4.62 22.42 11.63
C LEU A 617 -5.11 21.06 11.14
N THR A 618 -5.10 20.84 9.84
CA THR A 618 -5.40 19.54 9.23
C THR A 618 -4.11 18.78 8.92
N SER A 619 -4.17 17.44 8.92
CA SER A 619 -3.05 16.60 8.50
C SER A 619 -2.55 16.97 7.09
N SER A 620 -1.24 16.80 6.88
CA SER A 620 -0.58 17.17 5.62
C SER A 620 -0.94 16.19 4.51
N ILE A 621 -1.41 16.72 3.39
CA ILE A 621 -1.75 15.93 2.19
C ILE A 621 -0.76 16.29 1.08
N CYS A 622 -0.20 15.26 0.46
CA CYS A 622 0.71 15.40 -0.66
C CYS A 622 0.00 16.04 -1.87
N SER A 623 0.53 17.17 -2.35
CA SER A 623 0.01 17.87 -3.52
C SER A 623 0.80 17.58 -4.81
N CYS A 624 1.95 16.91 -4.70
CA CYS A 624 2.84 16.64 -5.84
C CYS A 624 2.75 15.21 -6.40
N GLN A 625 2.04 14.29 -5.71
CA GLN A 625 1.98 12.83 -5.96
C GLN A 625 3.29 12.06 -5.77
N LEU A 626 4.45 12.75 -5.68
CA LEU A 626 5.75 12.10 -5.52
C LEU A 626 5.89 11.43 -4.15
N HIS A 627 5.45 12.08 -3.07
CA HIS A 627 5.50 11.51 -1.72
C HIS A 627 4.56 10.31 -1.51
N CYS A 628 3.65 10.06 -2.45
CA CYS A 628 2.81 8.86 -2.47
C CYS A 628 3.38 7.76 -3.38
N THR A 629 4.38 8.08 -4.19
CA THR A 629 4.98 7.14 -5.17
C THR A 629 6.36 6.66 -4.72
N PHE A 630 7.17 7.57 -4.15
CA PHE A 630 8.53 7.31 -3.71
C PHE A 630 8.60 7.24 -2.19
N SER A 631 9.38 6.29 -1.69
CA SER A 631 9.68 6.16 -0.27
C SER A 631 10.58 7.29 0.23
N ARG A 632 10.65 7.48 1.55
CA ARG A 632 11.57 8.45 2.17
C ARG A 632 13.03 8.23 1.75
N TYR A 633 13.43 6.97 1.65
CA TYR A 633 14.77 6.55 1.23
C TYR A 633 15.08 6.92 -0.23
N ASP A 634 14.07 6.91 -1.10
CA ASP A 634 14.23 7.33 -2.50
C ASP A 634 14.53 8.83 -2.60
N PHE A 635 13.87 9.67 -1.80
CA PHE A 635 14.21 11.10 -1.73
C PHE A 635 15.64 11.30 -1.24
N TYR A 636 16.07 10.54 -0.22
CA TYR A 636 17.44 10.62 0.28
C TYR A 636 18.45 10.21 -0.81
N ARG A 637 18.20 9.09 -1.51
CA ARG A 637 19.00 8.62 -2.65
C ARG A 637 19.16 9.70 -3.71
N MET A 638 18.06 10.33 -4.14
CA MET A 638 18.11 11.39 -5.15
C MET A 638 18.99 12.56 -4.69
N ASN A 639 18.89 12.97 -3.41
CA ASN A 639 19.72 14.04 -2.86
C ASN A 639 21.19 13.64 -2.74
N TRP A 640 21.46 12.42 -2.29
CA TRP A 640 22.81 11.85 -2.20
C TRP A 640 23.50 11.82 -3.58
N MET A 641 22.76 11.43 -4.62
CA MET A 641 23.22 11.46 -6.01
C MET A 641 23.46 12.90 -6.50
N ASP A 642 22.56 13.83 -6.19
CA ASP A 642 22.69 15.25 -6.56
C ASP A 642 23.88 15.93 -5.86
N GLU A 643 24.30 15.40 -4.72
CA GLU A 643 25.44 15.88 -3.97
C GLU A 643 26.79 15.40 -4.52
N ASN A 644 26.79 14.30 -5.26
CA ASN A 644 27.98 13.70 -5.83
C ASN A 644 28.43 14.41 -7.12
N SER A 645 29.12 15.55 -6.95
CA SER A 645 29.62 16.35 -8.09
C SER A 645 30.55 15.58 -9.02
N ARG A 646 31.30 14.58 -8.50
CA ARG A 646 32.18 13.74 -9.32
C ARG A 646 31.36 12.85 -10.26
N PHE A 647 30.31 12.20 -9.75
CA PHE A 647 29.38 11.43 -10.57
C PHE A 647 28.67 12.29 -11.61
N ILE A 648 28.15 13.45 -11.23
CA ILE A 648 27.44 14.36 -12.15
C ILE A 648 28.38 14.84 -13.27
N ASN A 649 29.58 15.28 -12.93
CA ASN A 649 30.58 15.70 -13.92
C ASN A 649 30.97 14.56 -14.86
N PHE A 650 31.09 13.34 -14.33
CA PHE A 650 31.35 12.16 -15.14
C PHE A 650 30.21 11.91 -16.15
N ILE A 651 28.94 11.94 -15.72
CA ILE A 651 27.77 11.78 -16.60
C ILE A 651 27.75 12.86 -17.69
N GLN A 652 27.92 14.12 -17.31
CA GLN A 652 27.94 15.24 -18.25
C GLN A 652 29.03 15.08 -19.31
N ASN A 653 30.26 14.75 -18.89
CA ASN A 653 31.38 14.55 -19.80
C ASN A 653 31.20 13.31 -20.69
N LEU A 654 30.63 12.24 -20.16
CA LEU A 654 30.33 11.01 -20.89
C LEU A 654 29.35 11.28 -22.04
N CYS A 655 28.32 12.10 -21.77
CA CYS A 655 27.23 12.42 -22.67
C CYS A 655 27.49 13.60 -23.62
N ASN A 656 28.62 14.31 -23.47
CA ASN A 656 28.90 15.56 -24.19
C ASN A 656 28.78 15.41 -25.72
N GLY A 657 27.84 16.15 -26.32
CA GLY A 657 27.58 16.17 -27.76
C GLY A 657 26.94 14.90 -28.33
N LYS A 658 26.51 13.95 -27.48
CA LYS A 658 25.95 12.65 -27.90
C LYS A 658 24.44 12.59 -27.74
N THR A 659 23.83 11.60 -28.40
CA THR A 659 22.43 11.21 -28.21
C THR A 659 22.36 10.22 -27.05
N VAL A 660 21.51 10.48 -26.06
CA VAL A 660 21.45 9.70 -24.82
C VAL A 660 20.06 9.14 -24.62
N VAL A 661 19.97 7.86 -24.27
CA VAL A 661 18.76 7.19 -23.81
C VAL A 661 18.96 6.84 -22.35
N THR A 662 18.01 7.22 -21.49
CA THR A 662 18.09 6.94 -20.05
C THR A 662 16.92 6.12 -19.54
N PHE A 663 17.18 5.30 -18.52
CA PHE A 663 16.17 4.50 -17.82
C PHE A 663 16.23 4.74 -16.31
N GLY A 664 15.05 4.76 -15.69
CA GLY A 664 14.89 4.58 -14.24
C GLY A 664 13.80 5.46 -13.67
N ASP A 665 12.74 4.83 -13.15
CA ASP A 665 11.64 5.54 -12.50
C ASP A 665 12.17 6.27 -11.26
N GLY A 666 12.30 7.58 -11.31
CA GLY A 666 12.83 8.40 -10.24
C GLY A 666 14.34 8.65 -10.32
N SER A 667 15.00 8.39 -11.45
CA SER A 667 16.42 8.74 -11.63
C SER A 667 16.60 10.13 -12.24
N LEU A 668 17.46 10.95 -11.64
CA LEU A 668 17.78 12.30 -12.14
C LEU A 668 18.87 12.30 -13.23
N ILE A 669 19.34 11.13 -13.65
CA ILE A 669 20.47 10.99 -14.58
C ILE A 669 20.21 11.61 -15.95
N SER A 670 18.95 11.59 -16.40
CA SER A 670 18.50 12.23 -17.65
C SER A 670 18.70 13.75 -17.61
N LEU A 671 18.42 14.36 -16.47
CA LEU A 671 18.62 15.79 -16.24
C LEU A 671 20.11 16.13 -16.22
N TYR A 672 20.94 15.34 -15.54
CA TYR A 672 22.39 15.57 -15.54
C TYR A 672 22.98 15.46 -16.95
N ALA A 673 22.59 14.43 -17.72
CA ALA A 673 23.03 14.25 -19.09
C ALA A 673 22.64 15.43 -20.00
N SER A 674 21.43 15.98 -19.84
CA SER A 674 20.88 17.05 -20.68
C SER A 674 21.74 18.33 -20.72
N LYS A 675 22.60 18.55 -19.72
CA LYS A 675 23.45 19.75 -19.66
C LYS A 675 24.47 19.82 -20.80
N LEU A 676 25.05 18.69 -21.21
CA LEU A 676 26.06 18.63 -22.28
C LEU A 676 25.67 17.70 -23.45
N ALA A 677 24.62 16.89 -23.30
CA ALA A 677 24.13 16.03 -24.38
C ALA A 677 23.54 16.85 -25.55
N LYS A 678 23.62 16.28 -26.75
CA LYS A 678 22.91 16.81 -27.93
C LYS A 678 21.40 16.70 -27.74
N ILE A 679 20.94 15.52 -27.33
CA ILE A 679 19.54 15.19 -27.08
C ILE A 679 19.46 14.03 -26.08
N VAL A 680 18.45 14.05 -25.21
CA VAL A 680 18.20 13.04 -24.18
C VAL A 680 16.78 12.49 -24.33
N TYR A 681 16.65 11.18 -24.36
CA TYR A 681 15.38 10.45 -24.33
C TYR A 681 15.27 9.73 -22.97
N SER A 682 14.43 10.25 -22.07
CA SER A 682 14.17 9.65 -20.75
C SER A 682 13.00 8.69 -20.83
N ILE A 683 13.24 7.43 -20.50
CA ILE A 683 12.20 6.40 -20.41
C ILE A 683 11.76 6.28 -18.95
N GLU A 684 10.53 6.71 -18.69
CA GLU A 684 9.89 6.79 -17.37
C GLU A 684 8.58 6.00 -17.43
N THR A 685 8.55 4.81 -16.84
CA THR A 685 7.35 3.94 -16.87
C THR A 685 6.28 4.42 -15.89
N GLY A 686 6.68 5.08 -14.80
CA GLY A 686 5.78 5.70 -13.85
C GLY A 686 5.36 7.12 -14.24
N PHE A 687 4.06 7.41 -14.19
CA PHE A 687 3.51 8.75 -14.45
C PHE A 687 4.12 9.84 -13.54
N SER A 688 4.20 9.58 -12.24
CA SER A 688 4.78 10.50 -11.26
C SER A 688 6.24 10.81 -11.55
N SER A 689 7.01 9.79 -11.99
CA SER A 689 8.41 9.99 -12.39
C SER A 689 8.53 10.85 -13.64
N ALA A 690 7.74 10.55 -14.68
CA ALA A 690 7.72 11.34 -15.91
C ALA A 690 7.39 12.81 -15.63
N ARG A 691 6.39 13.06 -14.78
CA ARG A 691 5.99 14.40 -14.32
C ARG A 691 7.12 15.10 -13.56
N MET A 692 7.87 14.38 -12.72
CA MET A 692 9.03 14.92 -12.00
C MET A 692 10.11 15.41 -12.98
N ILE A 693 10.54 14.55 -13.90
CA ILE A 693 11.58 14.89 -14.89
C ILE A 693 11.15 16.05 -15.79
N GLN A 694 9.90 16.05 -16.27
CA GLN A 694 9.34 17.17 -17.03
C GLN A 694 9.30 18.47 -16.22
N GLY A 695 8.94 18.40 -14.93
CA GLY A 695 8.94 19.55 -14.02
C GLY A 695 10.32 20.17 -13.87
N TYR A 696 11.34 19.34 -13.62
CA TYR A 696 12.74 19.79 -13.59
C TYR A 696 13.18 20.39 -14.92
N ALA A 697 12.88 19.74 -16.04
CA ALA A 697 13.23 20.22 -17.37
C ALA A 697 12.66 21.62 -17.62
N LYS A 698 11.37 21.83 -17.31
CA LYS A 698 10.69 23.11 -17.45
C LYS A 698 11.31 24.20 -16.56
N MET A 699 11.54 23.92 -15.27
CA MET A 699 12.07 24.89 -14.32
C MET A 699 13.52 25.30 -14.58
N ASN A 700 14.28 24.44 -15.27
CA ASN A 700 15.68 24.67 -15.61
C ASN A 700 15.89 24.99 -17.10
N SER A 701 14.81 25.23 -17.84
CA SER A 701 14.83 25.60 -19.26
C SER A 701 15.60 24.61 -20.15
N LEU A 702 15.47 23.32 -19.86
CA LEU A 702 16.09 22.23 -20.63
C LEU A 702 15.17 21.86 -21.79
N THR A 703 15.61 22.11 -23.03
CA THR A 703 14.80 21.90 -24.25
C THR A 703 15.18 20.65 -25.04
N ASN A 704 16.31 20.03 -24.71
CA ASN A 704 16.89 18.89 -25.40
C ASN A 704 16.55 17.55 -24.73
N ILE A 705 15.57 17.51 -23.82
CA ILE A 705 15.11 16.30 -23.14
C ILE A 705 13.68 15.95 -23.55
N HIS A 706 13.46 14.69 -23.89
CA HIS A 706 12.16 14.13 -24.28
C HIS A 706 11.83 12.96 -23.36
N VAL A 707 10.68 13.02 -22.70
CA VAL A 707 10.23 12.01 -21.74
C VAL A 707 9.13 11.16 -22.37
N SER A 708 9.24 9.84 -22.25
CA SER A 708 8.19 8.90 -22.65
C SER A 708 8.18 7.67 -21.75
N ASP A 709 7.09 6.93 -21.79
CA ASP A 709 6.87 5.62 -21.13
C ASP A 709 7.52 4.42 -21.84
N SER A 710 7.97 4.58 -23.09
CA SER A 710 8.41 3.46 -23.94
C SER A 710 9.46 3.94 -24.95
N ILE A 711 10.44 3.07 -25.23
CA ILE A 711 11.52 3.38 -26.16
C ILE A 711 11.09 3.32 -27.62
N GLU A 712 10.08 2.50 -27.93
CA GLU A 712 9.53 2.31 -29.29
C GLU A 712 9.09 3.65 -29.90
N LYS A 713 8.57 4.56 -29.06
CA LYS A 713 8.17 5.92 -29.46
C LYS A 713 9.33 6.78 -29.98
N PHE A 714 10.57 6.41 -29.69
CA PHE A 714 11.78 7.10 -30.15
C PHE A 714 12.55 6.32 -31.23
N TYR A 715 12.10 5.12 -31.60
CA TYR A 715 12.82 4.24 -32.53
C TYR A 715 13.19 4.93 -33.85
N ASP A 716 12.22 5.58 -34.49
CA ASP A 716 12.42 6.28 -35.77
C ASP A 716 13.46 7.40 -35.70
N ARG A 717 13.68 7.97 -34.52
CA ARG A 717 14.66 9.04 -34.29
C ARG A 717 16.05 8.48 -33.95
N LEU A 718 16.10 7.29 -33.37
CA LEU A 718 17.32 6.65 -32.90
C LEU A 718 18.01 5.80 -33.97
N LYS A 719 17.26 5.22 -34.91
CA LYS A 719 17.77 4.27 -35.92
C LYS A 719 18.90 4.80 -36.81
N ASP A 720 18.96 6.12 -37.03
CA ASP A 720 19.95 6.78 -37.89
C ASP A 720 21.11 7.43 -37.11
N GLU A 721 21.07 7.39 -35.78
CA GLU A 721 22.08 8.03 -34.92
C GLU A 721 23.31 7.12 -34.74
N LYS A 722 24.51 7.66 -34.99
CA LYS A 722 25.77 6.87 -35.01
C LYS A 722 26.47 6.74 -33.65
N ASN A 723 26.03 7.48 -32.62
CA ASN A 723 26.65 7.56 -31.30
C ASN A 723 25.59 7.66 -30.19
N VAL A 724 24.89 6.55 -29.92
CA VAL A 724 23.87 6.49 -28.87
C VAL A 724 24.48 5.92 -27.59
N ILE A 725 24.35 6.67 -26.50
CA ILE A 725 24.65 6.18 -25.15
C ILE A 725 23.36 5.72 -24.49
N VAL A 726 23.38 4.52 -23.91
CA VAL A 726 22.34 4.05 -23.02
C VAL A 726 22.86 4.13 -21.59
N LEU A 727 22.12 4.82 -20.72
CA LEU A 727 22.58 5.16 -19.39
C LEU A 727 21.48 4.93 -18.34
N ALA A 728 21.81 4.26 -17.25
CA ALA A 728 20.90 4.10 -16.11
C ALA A 728 21.64 4.24 -14.78
N GLU A 729 20.90 4.63 -13.75
CA GLU A 729 21.30 4.47 -12.35
C GLU A 729 21.11 3.03 -11.82
N PRO A 730 20.63 2.13 -12.68
CA PRO A 730 19.55 1.15 -12.40
C PRO A 730 18.79 1.37 -11.08
N PHE A 731 17.70 2.14 -11.15
CA PHE A 731 16.72 2.25 -10.08
C PHE A 731 15.30 2.27 -10.66
N PHE A 732 14.38 1.58 -10.00
CA PHE A 732 12.96 1.61 -10.33
C PHE A 732 12.17 1.58 -9.02
N SER A 733 11.10 2.37 -8.93
CA SER A 733 10.27 2.49 -7.71
C SER A 733 9.60 1.17 -7.28
N THR A 734 9.52 0.19 -8.18
CA THR A 734 8.98 -1.15 -7.90
C THR A 734 10.04 -2.14 -7.38
N SER A 735 11.31 -1.72 -7.26
CA SER A 735 12.39 -2.58 -6.81
C SER A 735 12.33 -2.76 -5.29
N ILE A 736 12.20 -4.01 -4.85
CA ILE A 736 12.17 -4.38 -3.43
C ILE A 736 13.56 -4.81 -2.97
N LEU A 737 14.19 -5.77 -3.66
CA LEU A 737 15.54 -6.23 -3.32
C LEU A 737 16.62 -5.46 -4.10
N PRO A 738 17.87 -5.40 -3.57
CA PRO A 738 18.93 -4.56 -4.14
C PRO A 738 19.29 -4.86 -5.60
N TRP A 739 18.98 -6.05 -6.10
CA TRP A 739 19.28 -6.49 -7.46
C TRP A 739 18.10 -6.40 -8.43
N HIS A 740 16.86 -6.20 -7.98
CA HIS A 740 15.69 -6.15 -8.87
C HIS A 740 15.88 -5.10 -9.97
N ALA A 741 16.43 -3.93 -9.59
CA ALA A 741 16.70 -2.87 -10.55
C ALA A 741 17.73 -3.27 -11.62
N MET A 742 18.69 -4.14 -11.29
CA MET A 742 19.62 -4.70 -12.27
C MET A 742 18.95 -5.70 -13.21
N VAL A 743 18.13 -6.60 -12.67
CA VAL A 743 17.40 -7.60 -13.47
C VAL A 743 16.52 -6.89 -14.50
N ARG A 744 15.74 -5.90 -14.07
CA ARG A 744 14.92 -5.05 -14.95
C ARG A 744 15.76 -4.32 -15.99
N TYR A 745 16.86 -3.72 -15.58
CA TYR A 745 17.76 -3.01 -16.48
C TYR A 745 18.31 -3.93 -17.59
N LEU A 746 18.79 -5.14 -17.25
CA LEU A 746 19.31 -6.09 -18.23
C LEU A 746 18.24 -6.50 -19.25
N HIS A 747 17.00 -6.72 -18.80
CA HIS A 747 15.88 -7.05 -19.69
C HIS A 747 15.58 -5.89 -20.65
N LEU A 748 15.57 -4.65 -20.15
CA LEU A 748 15.40 -3.46 -21.00
C LEU A 748 16.52 -3.35 -22.04
N ILE A 749 17.78 -3.60 -21.66
CA ILE A 749 18.91 -3.61 -22.59
C ILE A 749 18.74 -4.68 -23.67
N GLU A 750 18.29 -5.89 -23.32
CA GLU A 750 18.01 -6.95 -24.30
C GLU A 750 16.91 -6.54 -25.28
N GLY A 751 15.84 -5.93 -24.79
CA GLY A 751 14.77 -5.36 -25.62
C GLY A 751 15.29 -4.31 -26.61
N ILE A 752 16.14 -3.39 -26.14
CA ILE A 752 16.79 -2.38 -26.99
C ILE A 752 17.65 -3.03 -28.08
N GLN A 753 18.48 -4.00 -27.71
CA GLN A 753 19.35 -4.69 -28.65
C GLN A 753 18.54 -5.45 -29.72
N ASN A 754 17.41 -6.03 -29.34
CA ASN A 754 16.47 -6.67 -30.26
C ASN A 754 15.81 -5.66 -31.21
N ILE A 755 15.44 -4.47 -30.72
CA ILE A 755 14.82 -3.41 -31.51
C ILE A 755 15.80 -2.80 -32.53
N PHE A 756 17.03 -2.47 -32.13
CA PHE A 756 18.01 -1.81 -33.00
C PHE A 756 18.86 -2.78 -33.86
N GLY A 757 18.77 -4.09 -33.60
CA GLY A 757 19.50 -5.14 -34.30
C GLY A 757 21.03 -5.11 -34.05
N ASN A 758 21.73 -6.15 -34.48
CA ASN A 758 23.19 -6.32 -34.27
C ASN A 758 24.10 -5.27 -34.98
N GLY A 759 23.54 -4.24 -35.60
CA GLY A 759 24.26 -3.26 -36.44
C GLY A 759 24.55 -1.90 -35.80
N MET A 760 23.82 -1.49 -34.74
CA MET A 760 24.06 -0.25 -34.01
C MET A 760 25.04 -0.46 -32.86
N HIS A 761 26.09 0.36 -32.79
CA HIS A 761 27.01 0.36 -31.65
C HIS A 761 26.39 1.17 -30.50
N LEU A 762 25.97 0.48 -29.44
CA LEU A 762 25.40 1.08 -28.23
C LEU A 762 26.46 1.09 -27.11
N ASP A 763 26.77 2.29 -26.62
CA ASP A 763 27.60 2.48 -25.43
C ASP A 763 26.70 2.36 -24.18
N ILE A 764 26.73 1.22 -23.49
CA ILE A 764 25.79 0.88 -22.39
C ILE A 764 26.43 1.09 -21.02
N TYR A 765 25.72 1.79 -20.13
CA TYR A 765 26.13 2.10 -18.75
C TYR A 765 25.00 1.84 -17.74
N PRO A 766 25.29 1.23 -16.57
CA PRO A 766 26.61 0.87 -16.07
C PRO A 766 27.26 -0.27 -16.87
N SER A 767 28.58 -0.16 -17.06
CA SER A 767 29.37 -1.08 -17.88
C SER A 767 29.61 -2.44 -17.23
N LYS A 768 29.52 -2.49 -15.88
CA LYS A 768 29.51 -3.72 -15.09
C LYS A 768 28.70 -3.52 -13.81
N ALA A 769 28.07 -4.58 -13.34
CA ALA A 769 27.44 -4.63 -12.02
C ALA A 769 27.72 -5.97 -11.36
N LYS A 770 27.91 -5.97 -10.03
CA LYS A 770 28.23 -7.17 -9.24
C LYS A 770 27.32 -7.25 -8.03
N LEU A 771 26.72 -8.42 -7.82
CA LEU A 771 26.09 -8.77 -6.55
C LEU A 771 27.17 -9.24 -5.59
N LEU A 772 27.26 -8.58 -4.45
CA LEU A 772 28.19 -8.90 -3.38
C LEU A 772 27.44 -9.46 -2.19
N CYS A 773 28.12 -10.29 -1.41
CA CYS A 773 27.66 -10.79 -0.14
C CYS A 773 28.78 -10.72 0.91
N MET A 774 28.42 -10.45 2.16
CA MET A 774 29.37 -10.45 3.27
C MET A 774 28.75 -11.04 4.53
N PRO A 775 29.48 -11.87 5.30
CA PRO A 775 29.03 -12.30 6.61
C PRO A 775 29.19 -11.16 7.62
N VAL A 776 28.14 -10.93 8.41
CA VAL A 776 28.09 -9.88 9.41
C VAL A 776 27.56 -10.40 10.75
N CYS A 777 27.88 -9.66 11.80
CA CYS A 777 27.26 -9.79 13.10
C CYS A 777 26.47 -8.52 13.39
N PHE A 778 25.15 -8.61 13.37
CA PHE A 778 24.25 -7.57 13.88
C PHE A 778 24.22 -7.63 15.39
N LYS A 779 24.23 -6.46 16.04
CA LYS A 779 24.03 -6.38 17.49
C LYS A 779 22.63 -6.88 17.88
N HIS A 780 21.62 -6.46 17.12
CA HIS A 780 20.23 -6.63 17.53
C HIS A 780 19.24 -7.03 16.43
N LEU A 781 19.43 -6.57 15.18
CA LEU A 781 18.48 -6.81 14.08
C LEU A 781 18.07 -8.29 13.89
N TRP A 782 18.96 -9.24 14.18
CA TRP A 782 18.65 -10.68 14.12
C TRP A 782 17.48 -11.13 15.01
N LYS A 783 17.13 -10.35 16.05
CA LYS A 783 16.03 -10.66 16.98
C LYS A 783 14.66 -10.66 16.32
N ILE A 784 14.44 -9.84 15.28
CA ILE A 784 13.15 -9.76 14.58
C ILE A 784 12.77 -11.12 13.95
N ALA A 785 13.80 -11.90 13.59
CA ALA A 785 13.68 -13.16 12.87
C ALA A 785 13.97 -14.39 13.75
N ALA A 786 14.41 -14.21 14.99
CA ALA A 786 14.89 -15.30 15.82
C ALA A 786 13.76 -15.97 16.60
N PRO A 787 13.80 -17.31 16.76
CA PRO A 787 12.89 -17.98 17.68
C PRO A 787 13.10 -17.48 19.10
N VAL A 788 11.99 -17.30 19.82
CA VAL A 788 11.92 -16.76 21.18
C VAL A 788 12.18 -17.84 22.24
N GLY A 789 11.70 -19.06 22.02
CA GLY A 789 11.88 -20.19 22.93
C GLY A 789 11.19 -19.99 24.29
N ILE A 790 11.99 -19.95 25.37
CA ILE A 790 11.50 -19.79 26.74
C ILE A 790 11.76 -18.35 27.19
N VAL A 791 10.70 -17.64 27.57
CA VAL A 791 10.74 -16.22 27.96
C VAL A 791 10.08 -16.04 29.32
N ASP A 792 10.77 -15.39 30.27
CA ASP A 792 10.31 -15.18 31.65
C ASP A 792 9.86 -16.43 32.43
N GLY A 793 10.36 -17.59 31.97
CA GLY A 793 10.04 -18.92 32.50
C GLY A 793 8.82 -19.58 31.86
N PHE A 794 8.25 -19.00 30.80
CA PHE A 794 7.15 -19.55 30.02
C PHE A 794 7.67 -20.14 28.70
N ASP A 795 7.18 -21.32 28.35
CA ASP A 795 7.49 -21.98 27.08
C ASP A 795 6.59 -21.43 25.98
N LEU A 796 7.17 -20.71 25.02
CA LEU A 796 6.50 -20.10 23.87
C LEU A 796 6.85 -20.81 22.55
N THR A 797 7.40 -22.03 22.59
CA THR A 797 7.89 -22.70 21.36
C THR A 797 6.79 -23.02 20.33
N ASP A 798 5.51 -23.08 20.73
CA ASP A 798 4.38 -23.19 19.79
C ASP A 798 4.23 -21.92 18.93
N PHE A 799 4.60 -20.75 19.47
CA PHE A 799 4.66 -19.50 18.71
C PHE A 799 5.84 -19.52 17.71
N ASP A 800 7.00 -20.05 18.11
CA ASP A 800 8.13 -20.24 17.18
C ASP A 800 7.76 -21.12 15.99
N GLU A 801 7.04 -22.21 16.24
CA GLU A 801 6.64 -23.17 15.20
C GLU A 801 5.70 -22.53 14.16
N ILE A 802 4.70 -21.77 14.61
CA ILE A 802 3.77 -21.11 13.68
C ILE A 802 4.45 -19.99 12.89
N CYS A 803 5.31 -19.19 13.52
CA CYS A 803 6.05 -18.13 12.84
C CYS A 803 7.08 -18.68 11.85
N GLN A 804 7.82 -19.74 12.19
CA GLN A 804 8.79 -20.34 11.26
C GLN A 804 8.10 -20.93 10.03
N LYS A 805 7.02 -21.69 10.22
CA LYS A 805 6.22 -22.20 9.09
C LYS A 805 5.67 -21.08 8.23
N ALA A 806 5.15 -20.02 8.86
CA ALA A 806 4.60 -18.90 8.12
C ALA A 806 5.65 -18.19 7.26
N ARG A 807 6.84 -17.96 7.82
CA ARG A 807 7.97 -17.32 7.11
C ARG A 807 8.55 -18.19 5.99
N GLU A 808 8.60 -19.51 6.17
CA GLU A 808 9.02 -20.45 5.12
C GLU A 808 8.09 -20.40 3.88
N ILE A 809 6.82 -20.04 4.08
CA ILE A 809 5.80 -19.94 3.02
C ILE A 809 5.78 -18.53 2.41
N ALA A 810 5.78 -17.48 3.25
CA ALA A 810 5.45 -16.12 2.84
C ALA A 810 6.66 -15.20 2.60
N ASP A 811 7.76 -15.38 3.33
CA ASP A 811 8.88 -14.45 3.27
C ASP A 811 9.88 -14.85 2.17
N PRO A 812 10.44 -13.86 1.43
CA PRO A 812 11.62 -14.14 0.64
C PRO A 812 12.76 -14.57 1.57
N ILE A 813 13.52 -15.59 1.16
CA ILE A 813 14.65 -16.09 1.94
C ILE A 813 15.66 -14.97 2.25
N VAL A 814 15.75 -13.94 1.41
CA VAL A 814 16.51 -12.72 1.66
C VAL A 814 15.54 -11.55 1.87
N GLU A 815 15.57 -10.96 3.05
CA GLU A 815 14.71 -9.84 3.45
C GLU A 815 15.36 -8.49 3.11
N GLN A 816 14.56 -7.42 3.03
CA GLN A 816 15.06 -6.06 2.79
C GLN A 816 15.11 -5.23 4.08
N HIS A 817 16.24 -4.58 4.36
CA HIS A 817 16.42 -3.76 5.56
C HIS A 817 17.22 -2.49 5.28
N SER A 818 16.88 -1.39 5.95
CA SER A 818 17.66 -0.13 5.94
C SER A 818 18.87 -0.24 6.86
N LEU A 819 19.98 -0.84 6.43
CA LEU A 819 21.05 -1.24 7.36
C LEU A 819 21.83 -0.07 7.99
N PHE A 820 21.63 1.16 7.54
CA PHE A 820 22.21 2.31 8.23
C PHE A 820 21.62 2.52 9.63
N GLU A 821 20.41 1.98 9.86
CA GLU A 821 19.70 1.98 11.14
C GLU A 821 20.06 0.79 12.04
N TYR A 822 20.95 -0.10 11.58
CA TYR A 822 21.26 -1.34 12.29
C TYR A 822 22.78 -1.59 12.32
N PRO A 823 23.44 -1.22 13.43
CA PRO A 823 24.86 -1.46 13.60
C PRO A 823 25.24 -2.91 13.37
N SER A 824 26.19 -3.09 12.46
CA SER A 824 26.72 -4.38 12.06
C SER A 824 28.23 -4.34 11.98
N VAL A 825 28.85 -5.45 12.37
CA VAL A 825 30.29 -5.65 12.29
C VAL A 825 30.59 -6.69 11.21
N SER A 826 31.55 -6.41 10.34
CA SER A 826 32.02 -7.40 9.37
C SER A 826 32.72 -8.56 10.08
N THR A 827 32.30 -9.79 9.77
CA THR A 827 32.93 -11.01 10.27
C THR A 827 33.71 -11.76 9.19
N GLY A 828 33.78 -11.21 7.98
CA GLY A 828 34.54 -11.72 6.85
C GLY A 828 34.57 -10.72 5.71
N GLU A 829 35.32 -11.04 4.66
CA GLU A 829 35.47 -10.16 3.50
C GLU A 829 34.25 -10.22 2.56
N PRO A 830 33.94 -9.14 1.83
CA PRO A 830 32.97 -9.16 0.75
C PRO A 830 33.36 -10.17 -0.34
N ILE A 831 32.38 -10.97 -0.77
CA ILE A 831 32.52 -11.99 -1.81
C ILE A 831 31.59 -11.64 -2.96
N GLU A 832 32.12 -11.71 -4.18
CA GLU A 832 31.32 -11.60 -5.41
C GLU A 832 30.51 -12.86 -5.61
N ILE A 833 29.19 -12.71 -5.61
CA ILE A 833 28.25 -13.82 -5.77
C ILE A 833 27.83 -13.97 -7.23
N LEU A 834 27.60 -12.86 -7.92
CA LEU A 834 27.17 -12.83 -9.30
C LEU A 834 27.75 -11.62 -10.03
N ASP A 835 28.30 -11.83 -11.23
CA ASP A 835 28.57 -10.77 -12.20
C ASP A 835 27.35 -10.69 -13.15
N PHE A 836 26.65 -9.56 -13.16
CA PHE A 836 25.46 -9.36 -13.99
C PHE A 836 25.78 -9.36 -15.50
N ASN A 837 27.06 -9.25 -15.89
CA ASN A 837 27.47 -9.41 -17.28
C ASN A 837 27.56 -10.89 -17.72
N ASP A 838 27.57 -11.83 -16.78
CA ASP A 838 27.67 -13.30 -17.02
C ASP A 838 26.66 -14.05 -16.11
N CYS A 839 25.38 -13.70 -16.23
CA CYS A 839 24.32 -14.19 -15.33
C CYS A 839 23.71 -15.56 -15.69
N LYS A 840 24.06 -16.15 -16.84
CA LYS A 840 23.40 -17.38 -17.37
C LYS A 840 23.85 -18.69 -16.70
N GLN A 841 24.65 -18.63 -15.66
CA GLN A 841 25.21 -19.81 -14.99
C GLN A 841 24.88 -19.80 -13.51
N VAL A 842 24.51 -20.97 -12.98
CA VAL A 842 24.42 -21.19 -11.53
C VAL A 842 25.79 -20.95 -10.91
N LYS A 843 25.88 -19.98 -9.99
CA LYS A 843 27.11 -19.70 -9.23
C LYS A 843 26.96 -20.30 -7.84
N LYS A 844 27.96 -21.08 -7.42
CA LYS A 844 28.04 -21.67 -6.07
C LYS A 844 29.25 -21.08 -5.36
N ASN A 845 28.99 -20.36 -4.28
CA ASN A 845 30.02 -19.73 -3.46
C ASN A 845 30.01 -20.34 -2.06
N ILE A 846 31.17 -20.38 -1.40
CA ILE A 846 31.25 -20.76 0.02
C ILE A 846 31.78 -19.55 0.78
N ILE A 847 30.90 -18.97 1.58
CA ILE A 847 31.19 -17.84 2.45
C ILE A 847 31.68 -18.39 3.78
N ARG A 848 32.89 -18.02 4.20
CA ARG A 848 33.47 -18.48 5.45
C ARG A 848 33.60 -17.31 6.42
N PRO A 849 32.77 -17.28 7.49
CA PRO A 849 32.99 -16.35 8.58
C PRO A 849 34.39 -16.54 9.19
N VAL A 850 35.06 -15.44 9.47
CA VAL A 850 36.37 -15.41 10.14
C VAL A 850 36.20 -15.20 11.64
N LEU A 851 35.15 -14.47 12.04
CA LEU A 851 34.82 -14.21 13.45
C LEU A 851 33.62 -15.04 13.93
N PRO A 852 33.62 -15.51 15.19
CA PRO A 852 32.47 -16.19 15.79
C PRO A 852 31.28 -15.23 15.95
N GLY A 853 30.08 -15.78 16.10
CA GLY A 853 28.86 -15.01 16.33
C GLY A 853 28.30 -14.32 15.08
N THR A 854 28.71 -14.77 13.89
CA THR A 854 28.10 -14.34 12.63
C THR A 854 26.64 -14.81 12.59
N ASN A 855 25.72 -13.86 12.48
CA ASN A 855 24.28 -14.12 12.57
C ASN A 855 23.52 -13.75 11.29
N ALA A 856 24.18 -13.13 10.30
CA ALA A 856 23.56 -12.84 9.01
C ALA A 856 24.55 -12.80 7.85
N LEU A 857 24.01 -12.92 6.64
CA LEU A 857 24.65 -12.58 5.37
C LEU A 857 23.97 -11.35 4.78
N VAL A 858 24.74 -10.34 4.38
CA VAL A 858 24.21 -9.11 3.76
C VAL A 858 24.56 -9.07 2.27
N PHE A 859 23.60 -8.67 1.46
CA PHE A 859 23.67 -8.58 0.00
C PHE A 859 23.45 -7.16 -0.51
N TRP A 860 24.26 -6.74 -1.48
CA TRP A 860 24.12 -5.46 -2.16
C TRP A 860 24.74 -5.51 -3.56
N VAL A 861 24.47 -4.49 -4.36
CA VAL A 861 24.99 -4.36 -5.72
C VAL A 861 25.96 -3.19 -5.82
N GLU A 862 27.08 -3.44 -6.48
CA GLU A 862 28.02 -2.41 -6.90
C GLU A 862 28.02 -2.24 -8.41
N TYR A 863 27.93 -0.99 -8.85
CA TYR A 863 27.89 -0.61 -10.26
C TYR A 863 29.15 0.12 -10.64
N LYS A 864 29.59 -0.11 -11.88
CA LYS A 864 30.82 0.46 -12.42
C LYS A 864 30.53 1.19 -13.73
N LEU A 865 30.75 2.50 -13.72
CA LEU A 865 30.68 3.36 -14.90
C LEU A 865 32.10 3.73 -15.32
N LYS A 866 32.53 3.27 -16.50
CA LYS A 866 33.91 3.44 -16.96
C LYS A 866 33.96 4.12 -18.34
N SER A 867 34.56 5.32 -18.38
CA SER A 867 34.93 5.97 -19.64
C SER A 867 36.39 5.67 -19.99
N SER A 868 36.88 6.23 -21.10
CA SER A 868 38.29 6.13 -21.50
C SER A 868 39.26 6.89 -20.57
N LYS A 869 38.76 7.83 -19.76
CA LYS A 869 39.58 8.72 -18.92
C LYS A 869 39.35 8.56 -17.42
N GLU A 870 38.16 8.10 -17.03
CA GLU A 870 37.74 8.05 -15.63
C GLU A 870 36.84 6.84 -15.36
N GLU A 871 36.84 6.40 -14.11
CA GLU A 871 36.02 5.33 -13.59
C GLU A 871 35.30 5.79 -12.30
N ILE A 872 33.98 5.57 -12.26
CA ILE A 872 33.13 5.80 -11.10
C ILE A 872 32.59 4.45 -10.62
N LYS A 873 32.66 4.23 -9.30
CA LYS A 873 32.04 3.11 -8.61
C LYS A 873 30.89 3.63 -7.75
N LEU A 874 29.72 3.04 -7.88
CA LEU A 874 28.55 3.31 -7.04
C LEU A 874 28.16 2.03 -6.29
N SER A 875 27.66 2.19 -5.08
CA SER A 875 27.21 1.10 -4.22
C SER A 875 25.84 1.46 -3.64
N ASN A 876 24.89 0.54 -3.77
CA ASN A 876 23.60 0.63 -3.06
C ASN A 876 23.64 -0.03 -1.68
N GLY A 877 24.83 -0.45 -1.22
CA GLY A 877 25.04 -1.01 0.11
C GLY A 877 26.20 -0.30 0.80
N LEU A 878 27.34 -0.98 0.89
CA LEU A 878 28.47 -0.50 1.67
C LEU A 878 29.11 0.77 1.07
N LEU A 879 29.33 1.80 1.90
CA LEU A 879 29.88 3.11 1.48
C LEU A 879 31.42 3.21 1.57
N GLU A 880 32.03 2.45 2.48
CA GLU A 880 33.47 2.46 2.74
C GLU A 880 34.04 1.04 2.64
N GLU A 881 35.34 0.89 2.41
CA GLU A 881 35.96 -0.45 2.44
C GLU A 881 35.79 -1.11 3.82
N SER A 882 35.28 -2.33 3.83
CA SER A 882 35.12 -3.12 5.05
C SER A 882 36.48 -3.53 5.62
N LYS A 883 36.56 -3.58 6.95
CA LYS A 883 37.63 -4.27 7.67
C LYS A 883 37.01 -5.22 8.67
N ILE A 884 37.49 -6.45 8.73
CA ILE A 884 37.01 -7.46 9.67
C ILE A 884 37.07 -6.90 11.10
N GLY A 885 35.96 -7.05 11.85
CA GLY A 885 35.82 -6.56 13.22
C GLY A 885 35.53 -5.07 13.33
N LYS A 886 35.28 -4.35 12.23
CA LYS A 886 34.86 -2.93 12.24
C LYS A 886 33.38 -2.76 11.92
N ILE A 887 32.81 -1.71 12.47
CA ILE A 887 31.43 -1.26 12.19
C ILE A 887 31.35 -0.84 10.71
N LEU A 888 30.28 -1.27 10.06
CA LEU A 888 30.01 -1.02 8.65
C LEU A 888 29.16 0.24 8.47
N LYS A 889 29.38 0.95 7.36
CA LYS A 889 28.58 2.10 6.97
C LYS A 889 27.81 1.79 5.70
N TRP A 890 26.49 1.72 5.83
CA TRP A 890 25.56 1.41 4.76
C TRP A 890 24.98 2.69 4.14
N ASN A 891 24.61 2.62 2.87
CA ASN A 891 24.03 3.73 2.14
C ASN A 891 22.58 3.98 2.61
N PRO A 892 22.26 5.14 3.22
CA PRO A 892 20.92 5.42 3.72
C PRO A 892 19.86 5.56 2.61
N GLY A 893 20.26 5.78 1.35
CA GLY A 893 19.34 5.90 0.23
C GLY A 893 18.78 4.57 -0.29
N TYR A 894 19.23 3.44 0.25
CA TYR A 894 18.86 2.12 -0.25
C TYR A 894 18.65 1.14 0.90
N ARG A 895 17.80 0.15 0.66
CA ARG A 895 17.68 -1.03 1.51
C ARG A 895 18.58 -2.14 0.99
N GLN A 896 19.18 -2.91 1.88
CA GLN A 896 20.07 -4.04 1.56
C GLN A 896 19.37 -5.37 1.83
N GLY A 897 19.82 -6.42 1.16
CA GLY A 897 19.30 -7.77 1.35
C GLY A 897 19.95 -8.43 2.57
N VAL A 898 19.18 -9.10 3.43
CA VAL A 898 19.66 -9.79 4.62
C VAL A 898 19.11 -11.20 4.66
N TYR A 899 20.01 -12.16 4.80
CA TYR A 899 19.67 -13.53 5.17
C TYR A 899 20.09 -13.77 6.62
N PHE A 900 19.14 -14.06 7.50
CA PHE A 900 19.42 -14.41 8.89
C PHE A 900 19.82 -15.89 9.01
N ILE A 901 20.95 -16.14 9.67
CA ILE A 901 21.44 -17.50 9.90
C ILE A 901 20.60 -18.12 11.03
N PRO A 902 20.10 -19.37 10.87
CA PRO A 902 19.38 -20.05 11.93
C PRO A 902 20.18 -20.08 13.24
N LYS A 903 19.52 -19.74 14.36
CA LYS A 903 20.17 -19.63 15.67
C LYS A 903 20.89 -20.91 16.11
N SER A 904 20.38 -22.08 15.71
CA SER A 904 21.00 -23.40 15.96
C SER A 904 22.39 -23.57 15.34
N ASP A 905 22.70 -22.77 14.32
CA ASP A 905 23.84 -22.92 13.46
C ASP A 905 24.96 -21.93 13.79
N ILE A 906 24.62 -20.74 14.32
CA ILE A 906 25.53 -19.60 14.56
C ILE A 906 26.83 -20.00 15.27
N GLU A 907 26.77 -20.85 16.29
CA GLU A 907 27.96 -21.27 17.05
C GLU A 907 28.79 -22.37 16.36
N LYS A 908 28.17 -23.12 15.44
CA LYS A 908 28.77 -24.31 14.81
C LYS A 908 29.27 -24.03 13.39
N ILE A 909 28.83 -22.92 12.79
CA ILE A 909 29.01 -22.67 11.38
C ILE A 909 30.47 -22.36 11.04
N LYS A 910 31.04 -23.15 10.12
CA LYS A 910 32.36 -22.94 9.50
C LYS A 910 32.25 -22.28 8.13
N GLY A 911 31.08 -22.30 7.53
CA GLY A 911 30.77 -21.60 6.29
C GLY A 911 29.33 -21.77 5.85
N ILE A 912 28.91 -20.98 4.88
CA ILE A 912 27.59 -21.04 4.25
C ILE A 912 27.82 -21.20 2.76
N ARG A 913 27.27 -22.26 2.18
CA ARG A 913 27.17 -22.38 0.72
C ARG A 913 26.00 -21.52 0.26
N VAL A 914 26.28 -20.59 -0.65
CA VAL A 914 25.28 -19.76 -1.33
C VAL A 914 25.25 -20.16 -2.79
N GLU A 915 24.10 -20.64 -3.23
CA GLU A 915 23.83 -20.95 -4.64
C GLU A 915 22.85 -19.91 -5.18
N VAL A 916 23.24 -19.25 -6.28
CA VAL A 916 22.41 -18.25 -6.96
C VAL A 916 22.20 -18.69 -8.40
N ASN A 917 20.94 -18.66 -8.83
CA ASN A 917 20.54 -18.92 -10.20
C ASN A 917 19.73 -17.74 -10.76
N SER A 918 19.87 -17.47 -12.06
CA SER A 918 18.94 -16.59 -12.77
C SER A 918 17.64 -17.34 -13.01
N GLY A 919 16.60 -17.07 -12.22
CA GLY A 919 15.25 -17.54 -12.48
C GLY A 919 14.64 -16.83 -13.69
N GLU A 920 13.41 -17.21 -14.07
CA GLU A 920 12.70 -16.56 -15.17
C GLU A 920 12.35 -15.09 -14.87
N ILE A 921 12.17 -14.74 -13.59
CA ILE A 921 11.67 -13.43 -13.14
C ILE A 921 12.59 -12.75 -12.11
N ASP A 922 13.31 -13.52 -11.28
CA ASP A 922 14.21 -13.00 -10.23
C ASP A 922 15.42 -13.92 -9.99
N LEU A 923 16.30 -13.58 -9.05
CA LEU A 923 17.39 -14.44 -8.58
C LEU A 923 16.91 -15.42 -7.52
N ASP A 924 17.11 -16.72 -7.76
CA ASP A 924 16.78 -17.78 -6.80
C ASP A 924 18.00 -18.06 -5.91
N PHE A 925 17.83 -17.95 -4.59
CA PHE A 925 18.87 -18.23 -3.60
C PHE A 925 18.63 -19.57 -2.89
N LYS A 926 19.71 -20.33 -2.68
CA LYS A 926 19.72 -21.46 -1.74
C LYS A 926 20.90 -21.33 -0.79
N PHE A 927 20.64 -21.58 0.49
CA PHE A 927 21.60 -21.50 1.58
C PHE A 927 21.77 -22.85 2.25
N GLU A 928 23.01 -23.24 2.51
CA GLU A 928 23.34 -24.49 3.22
C GLU A 928 24.48 -24.23 4.21
N SER A 929 24.20 -24.41 5.50
CA SER A 929 25.18 -24.33 6.58
C SER A 929 26.20 -25.46 6.52
N ILE A 930 27.48 -25.14 6.70
CA ILE A 930 28.60 -26.08 6.73
C ILE A 930 29.19 -26.05 8.16
N PHE A 931 29.16 -27.19 8.86
CA PHE A 931 29.55 -27.32 10.27
C PHE A 931 30.97 -27.86 10.51
#